data_AF-A0A1M5U0I8-F1
#
_entry.id   AF-A0A1M5U0I8-F1
#
_cell.length_a   1.000
_cell.length_b   1.000
_cell.length_c   1.000
_cell.angle_alpha   90.00
_cell.angle_beta   90.00
_cell.angle_gamma   90.00
#
_symmetry.space_group_name_H-M   'P 1'
#
loop_
_entity.id
_entity.type
_entity.pdbx_description
1 polymer ?
#
loop_
_entity_poly.entity_id
_entity_poly.type
_entity_poly.pdbx_seq_one_letter_code
_entity_poly.pdbx_strand_id
1 'polypeptide(L)'
;MLAIDISGNVNQQAEAAFTSHEALVAEYLALLAEGYCLQIGLSYGKDSKTVTNAALDAMRRAIDTDLIEADHPLVVVTVDTLLEPENLQCYVPFAARHLQDYCENHDINLQMRIVTPPLHQQLMILFAGAQKLPATAMSGRHADCSLIWKVNQSIAALKQIKQSLPKKYQDRTWVSISGSRSEESSRRSHNMNKQGVRGVKAAALIDRVRKASNKPGQVFKFAPIGDWTVQEVLNYLAHCGDKSMSRTLPNQRIEAFMPHYGVLLQIYGEGSNDVCEMVSNEDGKQEQSKGCGGVARYGCVTCGMVSNDHSAKELLAYPRWAVFGDSTLRFRDYMVRVGTDINQRAYHARAYDPVANCNVLLQPNVLKARVLEHMVQYAAQITVDSQQLHRDFVELYEQGRVDEHPGVQDIMADTTMIPKVRREYRKMYIERLRAAPMFNLFTEQHAVLLSLMWALHGVAALPYRPVKILDDVRKGKRLPFPLTNSELNAKLAAQGRGKWDSDTELNREVPEAIAVQLFKPVKKSFAQLKAEHGDALSAEHLQDYLPIPLENLPTGRDLVMDPFGRPVQRPNTLPTHTRRFQLTYAFDPKTGEEAISAKDGHSDRQINLSRDPALRSQLLSLGRRDLATAFESQHGFKASVEEIHADIIANQAGPVEVSATHEFAQQRLFESEVVDYSGDRKAEPAKGFSRRKRQVNKQTGAMDPGRASLKTYKASTDCVSHRRQVATVGYWMPDFTLSVRTQIDLHDQGTVDLDNMQAGFNIDSERFHAWLKEGAWGLMLAQHDAAMQQRIAKRLPLRAYHGTAPAYFITSNSGVSTSVQFADYMTKALSRTECFHKAGLFNLGQMPSKLIAHHPSVVTMAQHRSQKANHLLAIRHLRNLQRRRVHALGLTNTQDAAARVIQRLDEFAGQYQRVAKQHLAASLLQHRGEQSRTKLDITRYWLLEHGPALTSEKAALALLATQAEQKAIVTDRKALAAVRRAYCQASLEIAKHLDQTGTQLSALVSDHQSQDGFEFGEYCYEITGDTGATDALADWICEQLPGTNHYSTTSYLITMLAFAHGMPQQCAVFGKQDSENTPQKLADRAHLAKEQMKQVHLSAKPRQLEVFSALYRARSQSAELKASRLAMAMGAITKQEAA
;
A
#
# COMPACT_ATOMS: atom_id res chain seq x y z
N MET A 1 -12.89 81.44 15.02
CA MET A 1 -13.68 80.22 14.73
C MET A 1 -12.87 79.34 13.79
N LEU A 2 -11.98 78.53 14.36
CA LEU A 2 -11.21 77.50 13.65
C LEU A 2 -11.89 76.18 13.97
N ALA A 3 -12.57 75.61 12.99
CA ALA A 3 -13.09 74.25 13.08
C ALA A 3 -11.89 73.30 13.16
N ILE A 4 -11.76 72.59 14.28
CA ILE A 4 -10.79 71.53 14.43
C ILE A 4 -11.25 70.37 13.53
N ASP A 5 -10.49 70.14 12.47
CA ASP A 5 -10.70 69.10 11.48
C ASP A 5 -10.46 67.71 12.09
N ILE A 6 -11.55 67.03 12.48
CA ILE A 6 -11.55 65.63 12.91
C ILE A 6 -11.65 64.68 11.69
N SER A 7 -11.82 65.21 10.46
CA SER A 7 -11.97 64.41 9.23
C SER A 7 -10.65 64.00 8.57
N GLY A 8 -9.54 64.63 8.93
CA GLY A 8 -8.22 64.39 8.33
C GLY A 8 -7.72 62.94 8.46
N ASN A 9 -7.97 62.26 9.59
CA ASN A 9 -7.46 60.90 9.81
C ASN A 9 -8.18 59.84 8.95
N VAL A 10 -9.50 59.99 8.73
CA VAL A 10 -10.30 59.05 7.92
C VAL A 10 -9.95 59.17 6.43
N ASN A 11 -9.81 60.40 5.92
CA ASN A 11 -9.42 60.63 4.53
C ASN A 11 -7.99 60.15 4.25
N GLN A 12 -7.05 60.36 5.19
CA GLN A 12 -5.69 59.83 5.08
C GLN A 12 -5.64 58.30 5.04
N GLN A 13 -6.48 57.62 5.85
CA GLN A 13 -6.56 56.16 5.83
C GLN A 13 -7.13 55.63 4.51
N ALA A 14 -8.15 56.29 3.95
CA ALA A 14 -8.73 55.95 2.65
C ALA A 14 -7.72 56.17 1.50
N GLU A 15 -7.02 57.30 1.49
CA GLU A 15 -5.97 57.62 0.51
C GLU A 15 -4.81 56.63 0.58
N ALA A 16 -4.37 56.29 1.80
CA ALA A 16 -3.33 55.29 2.03
C ALA A 16 -3.74 53.91 1.50
N ALA A 17 -4.97 53.45 1.81
CA ALA A 17 -5.48 52.18 1.32
C ALA A 17 -5.54 52.13 -0.22
N PHE A 18 -6.01 53.20 -0.86
CA PHE A 18 -6.08 53.30 -2.31
C PHE A 18 -4.68 53.33 -2.96
N THR A 19 -3.75 54.12 -2.39
CA THR A 19 -2.36 54.18 -2.88
C THR A 19 -1.68 52.82 -2.79
N SER A 20 -1.84 52.11 -1.66
CA SER A 20 -1.33 50.74 -1.49
C SER A 20 -1.96 49.75 -2.47
N HIS A 21 -3.25 49.90 -2.79
CA HIS A 21 -3.94 49.09 -3.79
C HIS A 21 -3.35 49.30 -5.19
N GLU A 22 -3.25 50.54 -5.65
CA GLU A 22 -2.72 50.88 -6.97
C GLU A 22 -1.27 50.43 -7.14
N ALA A 23 -0.44 50.59 -6.10
CA ALA A 23 0.92 50.08 -6.11
C ALA A 23 0.97 48.55 -6.27
N LEU A 24 0.09 47.82 -5.58
CA LEU A 24 0.00 46.36 -5.67
C LEU A 24 -0.52 45.89 -7.03
N VAL A 25 -1.51 46.57 -7.60
CA VAL A 25 -2.03 46.31 -8.95
C VAL A 25 -0.94 46.54 -10.00
N ALA A 26 -0.18 47.63 -9.88
CA ALA A 26 0.94 47.92 -10.78
C ALA A 26 2.02 46.82 -10.77
N GLU A 27 2.29 46.21 -9.60
CA GLU A 27 3.20 45.07 -9.53
C GLU A 27 2.69 43.86 -10.33
N TYR A 28 1.38 43.58 -10.31
CA TYR A 28 0.81 42.49 -11.09
C TYR A 28 0.73 42.80 -12.58
N LEU A 29 0.34 44.02 -12.97
CA LEU A 29 0.33 44.47 -14.36
C LEU A 29 1.73 44.34 -14.99
N ALA A 30 2.79 44.66 -14.27
CA ALA A 30 4.16 44.48 -14.73
C ALA A 30 4.51 42.99 -15.01
N LEU A 31 3.97 42.05 -14.23
CA LEU A 31 4.16 40.62 -14.47
C LEU A 31 3.34 40.12 -15.65
N LEU A 32 2.09 40.59 -15.79
CA LEU A 32 1.20 40.24 -16.88
C LEU A 32 1.71 40.77 -18.22
N ALA A 33 2.33 41.96 -18.24
CA ALA A 33 2.97 42.54 -19.43
C ALA A 33 4.11 41.68 -20.00
N GLU A 34 4.81 40.91 -19.15
CA GLU A 34 5.82 39.93 -19.59
C GLU A 34 5.18 38.60 -20.07
N GLY A 35 3.85 38.51 -20.09
CA GLY A 35 3.09 37.31 -20.46
C GLY A 35 3.09 36.21 -19.40
N TYR A 36 3.45 36.50 -18.15
CA TYR A 36 3.51 35.49 -17.09
C TYR A 36 2.12 35.11 -16.58
N CYS A 37 1.90 33.81 -16.33
CA CYS A 37 0.65 33.32 -15.76
C CYS A 37 0.69 33.35 -14.23
N LEU A 38 -0.41 33.79 -13.61
CA LEU A 38 -0.52 33.92 -12.15
C LEU A 38 -1.15 32.66 -11.54
N GLN A 39 -0.54 32.15 -10.46
CA GLN A 39 -1.12 31.12 -9.61
C GLN A 39 -1.16 31.59 -8.14
N ILE A 40 -2.31 31.48 -7.49
CA ILE A 40 -2.55 32.01 -6.14
C ILE A 40 -3.00 30.88 -5.22
N GLY A 41 -2.30 30.72 -4.10
CA GLY A 41 -2.78 29.89 -2.99
C GLY A 41 -3.70 30.72 -2.09
N LEU A 42 -5.01 30.51 -2.19
CA LEU A 42 -6.02 31.27 -1.44
C LEU A 42 -6.48 30.47 -0.21
N SER A 43 -6.27 31.02 0.98
CA SER A 43 -6.80 30.44 2.23
C SER A 43 -7.99 31.20 2.79
N TYR A 44 -8.51 32.18 2.03
CA TYR A 44 -9.55 33.13 2.42
C TYR A 44 -9.27 33.94 3.70
N GLY A 45 -8.08 33.86 4.26
CA GLY A 45 -7.64 34.72 5.36
C GLY A 45 -7.31 36.12 4.85
N LYS A 46 -7.19 37.07 5.79
CA LYS A 46 -6.98 38.50 5.52
C LYS A 46 -5.88 38.75 4.46
N ASP A 47 -4.70 38.15 4.64
CA ASP A 47 -3.54 38.42 3.80
C ASP A 47 -3.69 37.80 2.40
N SER A 48 -4.18 36.55 2.33
CA SER A 48 -4.40 35.85 1.05
C SER A 48 -5.52 36.47 0.22
N LYS A 49 -6.51 37.08 0.87
CA LYS A 49 -7.63 37.74 0.21
C LYS A 49 -7.20 39.08 -0.38
N THR A 50 -6.41 39.88 0.34
CA THR A 50 -5.82 41.13 -0.17
C THR A 50 -5.06 40.92 -1.48
N VAL A 51 -4.13 39.96 -1.50
CA VAL A 51 -3.33 39.69 -2.72
C VAL A 51 -4.16 39.16 -3.88
N THR A 52 -5.24 38.42 -3.60
CA THR A 52 -6.15 37.90 -4.63
C THR A 52 -7.01 39.01 -5.21
N ASN A 53 -7.55 39.91 -4.36
CA ASN A 53 -8.37 41.03 -4.80
C ASN A 53 -7.63 41.93 -5.79
N ALA A 54 -6.41 42.32 -5.45
CA ALA A 54 -5.60 43.15 -6.34
C ALA A 54 -5.14 42.40 -7.61
N ALA A 55 -4.96 41.07 -7.55
CA ALA A 55 -4.66 40.29 -8.74
C ALA A 55 -5.84 40.22 -9.71
N LEU A 56 -7.07 40.12 -9.20
CA LEU A 56 -8.28 40.14 -10.02
C LEU A 56 -8.49 41.47 -10.72
N ASP A 57 -8.30 42.57 -10.00
CA ASP A 57 -8.38 43.91 -10.59
C ASP A 57 -7.26 44.13 -11.63
N ALA A 58 -6.03 43.67 -11.36
CA ALA A 58 -4.96 43.68 -12.36
C ALA A 58 -5.30 42.84 -13.61
N MET A 59 -5.88 41.65 -13.44
CA MET A 59 -6.32 40.80 -14.55
C MET A 59 -7.41 41.51 -15.38
N ARG A 60 -8.43 42.06 -14.72
CA ARG A 60 -9.52 42.82 -15.37
C ARG A 60 -8.95 43.99 -16.18
N ARG A 61 -8.16 44.85 -15.54
CA ARG A 61 -7.52 46.00 -16.21
C ARG A 61 -6.62 45.56 -17.37
N ALA A 62 -5.91 44.44 -17.25
CA ALA A 62 -5.06 43.92 -18.31
C ALA A 62 -5.87 43.39 -19.51
N ILE A 63 -7.04 42.77 -19.27
CA ILE A 63 -7.97 42.34 -20.33
C ILE A 63 -8.61 43.56 -20.98
N ASP A 64 -9.13 44.51 -20.20
CA ASP A 64 -9.80 45.73 -20.68
C ASP A 64 -8.87 46.62 -21.53
N THR A 65 -7.56 46.54 -21.31
CA THR A 65 -6.54 47.31 -22.04
C THR A 65 -5.84 46.51 -23.14
N ASP A 66 -6.32 45.30 -23.45
CA ASP A 66 -5.71 44.36 -24.41
C ASP A 66 -4.23 44.03 -24.11
N LEU A 67 -3.79 44.17 -22.85
CA LEU A 67 -2.44 43.81 -22.41
C LEU A 67 -2.25 42.28 -22.40
N ILE A 68 -3.31 41.55 -22.08
CA ILE A 68 -3.37 40.09 -22.14
C ILE A 68 -4.62 39.65 -22.88
N GLU A 69 -4.56 38.46 -23.47
CA GLU A 69 -5.71 37.83 -24.10
C GLU A 69 -6.78 37.40 -23.07
N ALA A 70 -8.07 37.47 -23.43
CA ALA A 70 -9.17 37.09 -22.53
C ALA A 70 -9.08 35.63 -22.05
N ASP A 71 -8.49 34.73 -22.85
CA ASP A 71 -8.27 33.34 -22.45
C ASP A 71 -7.03 33.13 -21.55
N HIS A 72 -6.34 34.19 -21.12
CA HIS A 72 -5.19 34.12 -20.22
C HIS A 72 -5.59 33.58 -18.83
N PRO A 73 -5.01 32.45 -18.36
CA PRO A 73 -5.50 31.78 -17.18
C PRO A 73 -5.05 32.43 -15.87
N LEU A 74 -6.00 32.60 -14.94
CA LEU A 74 -5.74 32.85 -13.52
C LEU A 74 -5.99 31.56 -12.73
N VAL A 75 -4.96 31.00 -12.09
CA VAL A 75 -5.11 29.77 -11.30
C VAL A 75 -5.27 30.09 -9.82
N VAL A 76 -6.37 29.67 -9.19
CA VAL A 76 -6.61 29.83 -7.75
C VAL A 76 -6.80 28.46 -7.11
N VAL A 77 -5.94 28.11 -6.16
CA VAL A 77 -6.05 26.85 -5.42
C VAL A 77 -6.30 27.14 -3.95
N THR A 78 -7.40 26.60 -3.45
CA THR A 78 -7.75 26.58 -2.03
C THR A 78 -7.59 25.17 -1.51
N VAL A 79 -7.04 25.01 -0.31
CA VAL A 79 -6.91 23.70 0.32
C VAL A 79 -7.80 23.65 1.55
N ASP A 80 -8.83 22.82 1.49
CA ASP A 80 -9.69 22.53 2.62
C ASP A 80 -9.16 21.29 3.34
N THR A 81 -8.71 21.47 4.58
CA THR A 81 -8.16 20.35 5.36
C THR A 81 -9.21 19.42 5.97
N LEU A 82 -10.51 19.74 5.78
CA LEU A 82 -11.67 19.09 6.41
C LEU A 82 -11.71 19.26 7.94
N LEU A 83 -10.90 20.18 8.46
CA LEU A 83 -10.69 20.41 9.90
C LEU A 83 -10.69 21.91 10.23
N GLU A 84 -11.16 22.76 9.33
CA GLU A 84 -11.25 24.20 9.57
C GLU A 84 -12.29 24.49 10.68
N PRO A 85 -12.16 25.60 11.43
CA PRO A 85 -13.14 26.00 12.44
C PRO A 85 -14.47 26.38 11.80
N GLU A 86 -15.53 26.35 12.60
CA GLU A 86 -16.94 26.47 12.19
C GLU A 86 -17.18 27.72 11.33
N ASN A 87 -16.65 28.87 11.77
CA ASN A 87 -16.78 30.14 11.07
C ASN A 87 -16.08 30.15 9.69
N LEU A 88 -14.90 29.55 9.56
CA LEU A 88 -14.20 29.44 8.29
C LEU A 88 -14.83 28.42 7.36
N GLN A 89 -15.39 27.33 7.89
CA GLN A 89 -16.17 26.38 7.11
C GLN A 89 -17.42 27.01 6.50
N CYS A 90 -18.01 28.01 7.15
CA CYS A 90 -19.09 28.83 6.58
C CYS A 90 -18.56 29.82 5.53
N TYR A 91 -17.46 30.52 5.85
CA TYR A 91 -16.99 31.64 5.05
C TYR A 91 -16.33 31.27 3.73
N VAL A 92 -15.50 30.22 3.70
CA VAL A 92 -14.76 29.81 2.50
C VAL A 92 -15.68 29.52 1.30
N PRO A 93 -16.69 28.64 1.40
CA PRO A 93 -17.57 28.37 0.27
C PRO A 93 -18.42 29.58 -0.13
N PHE A 94 -18.82 30.42 0.84
CA PHE A 94 -19.55 31.65 0.57
C PHE A 94 -18.71 32.64 -0.25
N ALA A 95 -17.47 32.91 0.18
CA ALA A 95 -16.55 33.79 -0.53
C ALA A 95 -16.04 33.19 -1.86
N ALA A 96 -16.01 31.85 -1.98
CA ALA A 96 -15.66 31.16 -3.22
C ALA A 96 -16.66 31.42 -4.35
N ARG A 97 -17.97 31.39 -4.06
CA ARG A 97 -19.00 31.69 -5.06
C ARG A 97 -18.88 33.12 -5.56
N HIS A 98 -18.74 34.09 -4.65
CA HIS A 98 -18.51 35.48 -5.01
C HIS A 98 -17.28 35.71 -5.91
N LEU A 99 -16.20 34.94 -5.68
CA LEU A 99 -15.01 34.98 -6.54
C LEU A 99 -15.31 34.43 -7.94
N GLN A 100 -16.06 33.33 -8.04
CA GLN A 100 -16.46 32.75 -9.31
C GLN A 100 -17.37 33.71 -10.08
N ASP A 101 -18.42 34.23 -9.43
CA ASP A 101 -19.35 35.20 -10.00
C ASP A 101 -18.62 36.45 -10.51
N TYR A 102 -17.64 36.97 -9.75
CA TYR A 102 -16.84 38.11 -10.18
C TYR A 102 -16.03 37.80 -11.45
N CYS A 103 -15.33 36.66 -11.48
CA CYS A 103 -14.55 36.29 -12.66
C CYS A 103 -15.43 36.07 -13.89
N GLU A 104 -16.61 35.47 -13.73
CA GLU A 104 -17.59 35.28 -14.81
C GLU A 104 -18.12 36.62 -15.33
N ASN A 105 -18.43 37.57 -14.45
CA ASN A 105 -18.93 38.90 -14.83
C ASN A 105 -17.87 39.78 -15.52
N HIS A 106 -16.58 39.46 -15.37
CA HIS A 106 -15.47 40.23 -15.94
C HIS A 106 -14.66 39.43 -16.98
N ASP A 107 -15.21 38.33 -17.51
CA ASP A 107 -14.58 37.48 -18.53
C ASP A 107 -13.15 37.02 -18.17
N ILE A 108 -12.86 36.84 -16.88
CA ILE A 108 -11.56 36.34 -16.40
C ILE A 108 -11.55 34.82 -16.48
N ASN A 109 -10.61 34.24 -17.24
CA ASN A 109 -10.42 32.78 -17.30
C ASN A 109 -9.89 32.21 -15.97
N LEU A 110 -10.79 31.97 -15.03
CA LEU A 110 -10.50 31.44 -13.70
C LEU A 110 -10.42 29.91 -13.71
N GLN A 111 -9.25 29.39 -13.32
CA GLN A 111 -9.02 27.98 -13.04
C GLN A 111 -8.97 27.77 -11.53
N MET A 112 -10.15 27.62 -10.91
CA MET A 112 -10.28 27.48 -9.47
C MET A 112 -10.50 26.03 -9.05
N ARG A 113 -9.78 25.57 -8.01
CA ARG A 113 -10.05 24.29 -7.34
C ARG A 113 -9.96 24.42 -5.82
N ILE A 114 -10.98 23.90 -5.14
CA ILE A 114 -10.93 23.60 -3.70
C ILE A 114 -10.53 22.13 -3.57
N VAL A 115 -9.38 21.85 -2.98
CA VAL A 115 -8.85 20.49 -2.86
C VAL A 115 -8.81 20.03 -1.41
N THR A 116 -9.17 18.77 -1.20
CA THR A 116 -9.21 18.13 0.11
C THR A 116 -8.23 16.95 0.17
N PRO A 117 -7.66 16.61 1.34
CA PRO A 117 -6.85 15.40 1.49
C PRO A 117 -7.64 14.14 1.09
N PRO A 118 -7.04 13.21 0.32
CA PRO A 118 -7.66 11.93 0.03
C PRO A 118 -7.87 11.14 1.32
N LEU A 119 -8.86 10.23 1.34
CA LEU A 119 -9.31 9.53 2.55
C LEU A 119 -8.16 8.90 3.38
N HIS A 120 -7.20 8.24 2.72
CA HIS A 120 -6.07 7.60 3.41
C HIS A 120 -5.11 8.59 4.11
N GLN A 121 -5.24 9.88 3.83
CA GLN A 121 -4.48 10.97 4.46
C GLN A 121 -5.33 11.81 5.41
N GLN A 122 -6.64 11.54 5.57
CA GLN A 122 -7.47 12.28 6.52
C GLN A 122 -7.08 11.97 7.98
N LEU A 123 -7.46 12.85 8.91
CA LEU A 123 -7.04 12.85 10.32
C LEU A 123 -7.08 11.45 10.95
N MET A 124 -8.23 10.79 10.86
CA MET A 124 -8.46 9.54 11.55
C MET A 124 -7.68 8.38 10.95
N ILE A 125 -7.47 8.35 9.63
CA ILE A 125 -6.65 7.29 9.02
C ILE A 125 -5.17 7.47 9.37
N LEU A 126 -4.64 8.70 9.34
CA LEU A 126 -3.22 8.95 9.66
C LEU A 126 -2.88 8.69 11.13
N PHE A 127 -3.69 9.22 12.05
CA PHE A 127 -3.37 9.20 13.49
C PHE A 127 -4.01 8.03 14.24
N ALA A 128 -5.22 7.60 13.85
CA ALA A 128 -5.84 6.41 14.44
C ALA A 128 -5.40 5.11 13.73
N GLY A 129 -4.85 5.17 12.52
CA GLY A 129 -4.35 4.00 11.76
C GLY A 129 -3.00 3.45 12.23
N ALA A 130 -2.57 3.81 13.44
CA ALA A 130 -1.29 3.44 14.03
C ALA A 130 -0.05 3.92 13.25
N GLN A 131 -0.17 4.75 12.21
CA GLN A 131 0.96 5.14 11.37
C GLN A 131 1.83 6.24 11.99
N LYS A 132 1.19 7.27 12.53
CA LYS A 132 1.81 8.49 13.06
C LYS A 132 1.29 8.83 14.45
N LEU A 133 2.11 9.52 15.23
CA LEU A 133 1.70 10.17 16.48
C LEU A 133 1.24 11.60 16.19
N PRO A 134 0.23 12.12 16.92
CA PRO A 134 -0.13 13.54 16.86
C PRO A 134 1.11 14.43 17.07
N ALA A 135 1.28 15.41 16.19
CA ALA A 135 2.31 16.43 16.35
C ALA A 135 1.79 17.52 17.29
N THR A 136 2.62 17.91 18.26
CA THR A 136 2.31 19.00 19.18
C THR A 136 3.42 20.05 19.15
N ALA A 137 3.08 21.29 19.52
CA ALA A 137 4.00 22.43 19.58
C ALA A 137 5.32 22.11 20.29
N MET A 138 5.21 21.22 21.29
CA MET A 138 6.27 20.93 22.25
C MET A 138 6.88 19.53 22.00
N SER A 139 6.29 18.69 21.14
CA SER A 139 6.81 17.34 20.82
C SER A 139 8.17 17.32 20.10
N GLY A 140 8.69 18.47 19.66
CA GLY A 140 9.87 18.59 18.81
C GLY A 140 9.70 17.93 17.42
N ARG A 141 8.51 17.42 17.09
CA ARG A 141 8.17 16.81 15.80
C ARG A 141 7.77 17.90 14.83
N HIS A 142 8.15 17.75 13.56
CA HIS A 142 7.69 18.64 12.52
C HIS A 142 6.17 18.49 12.32
N ALA A 143 5.52 19.61 11.98
CA ALA A 143 4.10 19.64 11.61
C ALA A 143 3.90 18.99 10.24
N ASP A 144 3.98 17.66 10.18
CA ASP A 144 3.79 16.87 8.95
C ASP A 144 2.44 17.16 8.29
N CYS A 145 1.41 17.52 9.08
CA CYS A 145 0.10 17.91 8.58
C CYS A 145 0.14 19.08 7.59
N SER A 146 1.02 20.07 7.80
CA SER A 146 1.16 21.18 6.86
C SER A 146 1.70 20.72 5.50
N LEU A 147 2.62 19.75 5.50
CA LEU A 147 3.16 19.18 4.26
C LEU A 147 2.12 18.28 3.57
N ILE A 148 1.51 17.36 4.31
CA ILE A 148 0.59 16.35 3.77
C ILE A 148 -0.73 16.97 3.33
N TRP A 149 -1.36 17.77 4.19
CA TRP A 149 -2.71 18.28 3.95
C TRP A 149 -2.74 19.58 3.16
N LYS A 150 -1.70 20.44 3.24
CA LYS A 150 -1.71 21.74 2.55
C LYS A 150 -0.81 21.76 1.32
N VAL A 151 0.49 21.52 1.50
CA VAL A 151 1.49 21.70 0.43
C VAL A 151 1.35 20.64 -0.67
N ASN A 152 1.31 19.35 -0.31
CA ASN A 152 1.27 18.27 -1.30
C ASN A 152 -0.02 18.28 -2.11
N GLN A 153 -1.16 18.56 -1.46
CA GLN A 153 -2.45 18.67 -2.15
C GLN A 153 -2.45 19.83 -3.15
N SER A 154 -1.94 20.99 -2.74
CA SER A 154 -1.81 22.15 -3.63
C SER A 154 -0.90 21.87 -4.83
N ILE A 155 0.25 21.23 -4.63
CA ILE A 155 1.18 20.88 -5.73
C ILE A 155 0.52 19.91 -6.72
N ALA A 156 -0.17 18.88 -6.22
CA ALA A 156 -0.85 17.91 -7.07
C ALA A 156 -1.96 18.59 -7.89
N ALA A 157 -2.77 19.44 -7.27
CA ALA A 157 -3.83 20.20 -7.92
C ALA A 157 -3.28 21.13 -9.01
N LEU A 158 -2.23 21.91 -8.69
CA LEU A 158 -1.58 22.82 -9.64
C LEU A 158 -1.00 22.08 -10.84
N LYS A 159 -0.42 20.89 -10.63
CA LYS A 159 0.09 20.06 -11.74
C LYS A 159 -1.05 19.64 -12.66
N GLN A 160 -2.17 19.17 -12.12
CA GLN A 160 -3.33 18.75 -12.89
C GLN A 160 -3.96 19.91 -13.67
N ILE A 161 -4.13 21.08 -13.04
CA ILE A 161 -4.67 22.28 -13.70
C ILE A 161 -3.78 22.71 -14.86
N LYS A 162 -2.46 22.74 -14.66
CA LYS A 162 -1.53 23.10 -15.74
C LYS A 162 -1.60 22.12 -16.89
N GLN A 163 -1.70 20.82 -16.61
CA GLN A 163 -1.82 19.79 -17.65
C GLN A 163 -3.12 19.89 -18.46
N SER A 164 -4.21 20.43 -17.87
CA SER A 164 -5.48 20.64 -18.58
C SER A 164 -5.52 21.92 -19.42
N LEU A 165 -4.57 22.84 -19.26
CA LEU A 165 -4.52 24.09 -20.03
C LEU A 165 -3.96 23.89 -21.44
N PRO A 166 -4.29 24.77 -22.41
CA PRO A 166 -3.64 24.80 -23.72
C PRO A 166 -2.11 24.83 -23.63
N LYS A 167 -1.42 24.14 -24.55
CA LYS A 167 0.06 24.02 -24.54
C LYS A 167 0.78 25.37 -24.45
N LYS A 168 0.22 26.42 -25.08
CA LYS A 168 0.73 27.80 -24.99
C LYS A 168 0.88 28.32 -23.55
N TYR A 169 0.03 27.89 -22.62
CA TYR A 169 0.10 28.27 -21.20
C TYR A 169 0.90 27.29 -20.34
N GLN A 170 1.00 26.03 -20.76
CA GLN A 170 1.82 25.03 -20.07
C GLN A 170 3.31 25.44 -20.09
N ASP A 171 3.76 25.94 -21.23
CA ASP A 171 5.17 26.27 -21.46
C ASP A 171 5.56 27.67 -20.94
N ARG A 172 4.58 28.54 -20.64
CA ARG A 172 4.80 29.89 -20.07
C ARG A 172 5.40 29.86 -18.66
N THR A 173 6.02 30.97 -18.28
CA THR A 173 6.50 31.18 -16.91
C THR A 173 5.32 31.43 -15.97
N TRP A 174 5.35 30.76 -14.81
CA TRP A 174 4.32 30.88 -13.78
C TRP A 174 4.84 31.62 -12.55
N VAL A 175 4.03 32.53 -12.01
CA VAL A 175 4.32 33.23 -10.75
C VAL A 175 3.36 32.76 -9.67
N SER A 176 3.92 32.12 -8.63
CA SER A 176 3.21 31.67 -7.44
C SER A 176 3.16 32.76 -6.39
N ILE A 177 1.98 33.36 -6.26
CA ILE A 177 1.70 34.47 -5.35
C ILE A 177 1.35 33.92 -3.96
N SER A 178 1.91 34.53 -2.92
CA SER A 178 1.60 34.25 -1.52
C SER A 178 1.43 35.54 -0.71
N GLY A 179 0.39 35.61 0.12
CA GLY A 179 0.20 36.69 1.11
C GLY A 179 1.10 36.58 2.35
N SER A 180 2.31 36.04 2.24
CA SER A 180 3.23 35.89 3.38
C SER A 180 3.91 37.21 3.72
N ARG A 181 3.92 37.61 5.01
CA ARG A 181 4.52 38.86 5.49
C ARG A 181 5.66 38.65 6.47
N SER A 182 6.62 39.56 6.47
CA SER A 182 7.84 39.45 7.29
C SER A 182 7.59 39.68 8.78
N GLU A 183 6.63 40.53 9.14
CA GLU A 183 6.24 40.83 10.53
C GLU A 183 5.33 39.78 11.19
N GLU A 184 4.94 38.73 10.48
CA GLU A 184 3.97 37.77 11.01
C GLU A 184 4.56 36.79 12.04
N SER A 185 5.84 36.41 11.85
CA SER A 185 6.63 35.67 12.84
C SER A 185 8.10 35.60 12.42
N SER A 186 9.00 35.42 13.40
CA SER A 186 10.42 35.15 13.16
C SER A 186 10.65 33.99 12.20
N ARG A 187 9.87 32.91 12.33
CA ARG A 187 9.92 31.74 11.44
C ARG A 187 9.51 32.07 10.00
N ARG A 188 8.50 32.92 9.78
CA ARG A 188 8.09 33.33 8.42
C ARG A 188 9.12 34.26 7.79
N SER A 189 9.65 35.23 8.52
CA SER A 189 10.75 36.08 8.05
C SER A 189 11.96 35.26 7.59
N HIS A 190 12.39 34.27 8.39
CA HIS A 190 13.49 33.37 8.02
C HIS A 190 13.18 32.53 6.77
N ASN A 191 11.96 32.01 6.65
CA ASN A 191 11.54 31.24 5.47
C ASN A 191 11.47 32.10 4.20
N MET A 192 11.01 33.35 4.30
CA MET A 192 10.98 34.29 3.17
C MET A 192 12.38 34.64 2.69
N ASN A 193 13.32 34.87 3.62
CA ASN A 193 14.74 35.05 3.31
C ASN A 193 15.30 33.83 2.56
N LYS A 194 15.05 32.62 3.07
CA LYS A 194 15.52 31.38 2.44
C LYS A 194 14.94 31.16 1.04
N GLN A 195 13.70 31.59 0.82
CA GLN A 195 13.03 31.52 -0.49
C GLN A 195 13.41 32.69 -1.40
N GLY A 196 14.16 33.67 -0.89
CA GLY A 196 14.56 34.86 -1.62
C GLY A 196 13.41 35.82 -1.95
N VAL A 197 12.26 35.75 -1.27
CA VAL A 197 11.05 36.53 -1.61
C VAL A 197 10.82 37.76 -0.71
N ARG A 198 11.66 37.97 0.31
CA ARG A 198 11.47 39.07 1.26
C ARG A 198 11.71 40.42 0.59
N GLY A 199 10.69 41.29 0.61
CA GLY A 199 10.77 42.66 0.08
C GLY A 199 11.05 42.72 -1.43
N VAL A 200 10.81 41.63 -2.16
CA VAL A 200 11.06 41.58 -3.60
C VAL A 200 9.84 42.13 -4.32
N LYS A 201 10.05 43.16 -5.13
CA LYS A 201 9.05 43.77 -6.02
C LYS A 201 9.08 43.12 -7.41
N ALA A 202 8.03 43.32 -8.20
CA ALA A 202 7.86 42.72 -9.53
C ALA A 202 9.09 42.91 -10.45
N ALA A 203 9.65 44.12 -10.55
CA ALA A 203 10.81 44.40 -11.40
C ALA A 203 12.03 43.49 -11.07
N ALA A 204 12.35 43.34 -9.79
CA ALA A 204 13.44 42.48 -9.34
C ALA A 204 13.14 40.98 -9.56
N LEU A 205 11.87 40.59 -9.58
CA LEU A 205 11.46 39.23 -9.94
C LEU A 205 11.65 38.99 -11.44
N ILE A 206 11.21 39.92 -12.30
CA ILE A 206 11.36 39.86 -13.76
C ILE A 206 12.84 39.69 -14.12
N ASP A 207 13.73 40.48 -13.52
CA ASP A 207 15.19 40.35 -13.72
C ASP A 207 15.73 38.96 -13.35
N ARG A 208 15.19 38.34 -12.29
CA ARG A 208 15.59 36.99 -11.89
C ARG A 208 15.08 35.93 -12.85
N VAL A 209 13.88 36.10 -13.38
CA VAL A 209 13.32 35.20 -14.40
C VAL A 209 14.16 35.27 -15.67
N ARG A 210 14.47 36.48 -16.16
CA ARG A 210 15.31 36.69 -17.36
C ARG A 210 16.72 36.11 -17.22
N LYS A 211 17.27 36.07 -16.01
CA LYS A 211 18.59 35.48 -15.70
C LYS A 211 18.53 33.96 -15.47
N ALA A 212 17.36 33.37 -15.29
CA ALA A 212 17.20 31.93 -15.07
C ALA A 212 17.29 31.16 -16.40
N SER A 213 17.66 29.89 -16.33
CA SER A 213 17.66 29.02 -17.52
C SER A 213 16.21 28.78 -17.98
N ASN A 214 15.90 29.09 -19.25
CA ASN A 214 14.58 28.91 -19.88
C ASN A 214 14.15 27.43 -19.87
N LYS A 215 13.55 26.97 -18.77
CA LYS A 215 12.83 25.70 -18.73
C LYS A 215 11.34 25.98 -18.92
N PRO A 216 10.66 25.30 -19.86
CA PRO A 216 9.22 25.49 -20.06
C PRO A 216 8.45 25.18 -18.77
N GLY A 217 7.45 25.99 -18.45
CA GLY A 217 6.57 25.80 -17.29
C GLY A 217 7.20 26.10 -15.92
N GLN A 218 8.32 26.83 -15.86
CA GLN A 218 9.01 27.14 -14.61
C GLN A 218 8.14 28.01 -13.67
N VAL A 219 8.18 27.72 -12.37
CA VAL A 219 7.42 28.42 -11.33
C VAL A 219 8.34 29.25 -10.43
N PHE A 220 8.08 30.55 -10.32
CA PHE A 220 8.77 31.46 -9.40
C PHE A 220 7.84 31.89 -8.26
N LYS A 221 8.39 32.17 -7.08
CA LYS A 221 7.59 32.59 -5.92
C LYS A 221 7.60 34.09 -5.74
N PHE A 222 6.47 34.65 -5.34
CA PHE A 222 6.29 36.07 -5.16
C PHE A 222 5.43 36.37 -3.93
N ALA A 223 5.84 37.35 -3.13
CA ALA A 223 5.15 37.76 -1.91
C ALA A 223 5.00 39.29 -1.89
N PRO A 224 4.01 39.84 -2.63
CA PRO A 224 3.98 41.26 -2.98
C PRO A 224 3.71 42.18 -1.79
N ILE A 225 2.96 41.70 -0.80
CA ILE A 225 2.67 42.43 0.45
C ILE A 225 3.66 42.07 1.58
N GLY A 226 4.84 41.54 1.23
CA GLY A 226 5.80 41.00 2.21
C GLY A 226 6.31 42.02 3.24
N ASP A 227 6.24 43.29 2.89
CA ASP A 227 6.58 44.50 3.63
C ASP A 227 5.38 45.14 4.36
N TRP A 228 4.14 44.68 4.12
CA TRP A 228 2.96 45.26 4.77
C TRP A 228 2.85 44.84 6.25
N THR A 229 2.32 45.75 7.06
CA THR A 229 1.89 45.54 8.45
C THR A 229 0.50 44.89 8.52
N VAL A 230 0.07 44.46 9.70
CA VAL A 230 -1.31 43.96 9.89
C VAL A 230 -2.33 45.09 9.69
N GLN A 231 -2.02 46.30 10.17
CA GLN A 231 -2.93 47.45 10.11
C GLN A 231 -3.18 47.88 8.67
N GLU A 232 -2.15 47.91 7.82
CA GLU A 232 -2.30 48.21 6.39
C GLU A 232 -3.22 47.20 5.70
N VAL A 233 -3.08 45.90 6.00
CA VAL A 233 -3.95 44.85 5.44
C VAL A 233 -5.41 45.04 5.88
N LEU A 234 -5.66 45.33 7.17
CA LEU A 234 -7.01 45.54 7.67
C LEU A 234 -7.62 46.83 7.12
N ASN A 235 -6.84 47.92 7.04
CA ASN A 235 -7.25 49.18 6.46
C ASN A 235 -7.64 49.02 4.98
N TYR A 236 -6.81 48.32 4.21
CA TYR A 236 -7.12 47.94 2.83
C TYR A 236 -8.47 47.20 2.73
N LEU A 237 -8.66 46.14 3.53
CA LEU A 237 -9.88 45.32 3.46
C LEU A 237 -11.13 46.09 3.86
N ALA A 238 -11.02 47.05 4.79
CA ALA A 238 -12.13 47.89 5.22
C ALA A 238 -12.62 48.86 4.12
N HIS A 239 -11.72 49.27 3.20
CA HIS A 239 -12.02 50.19 2.10
C HIS A 239 -12.37 49.49 0.77
N CYS A 240 -12.33 48.15 0.73
CA CYS A 240 -12.66 47.37 -0.46
C CYS A 240 -14.17 47.18 -0.67
N GLY A 241 -14.58 47.24 -1.93
CA GLY A 241 -15.93 46.91 -2.42
C GLY A 241 -16.86 48.11 -2.54
N ASP A 242 -17.90 47.97 -3.37
CA ASP A 242 -18.88 49.04 -3.63
C ASP A 242 -19.64 49.52 -2.40
N LYS A 243 -19.74 48.64 -1.40
CA LYS A 243 -20.40 48.90 -0.11
C LYS A 243 -19.38 48.79 1.03
N SER A 244 -18.17 49.31 0.82
CA SER A 244 -17.04 49.30 1.77
C SER A 244 -17.44 49.58 3.22
N MET A 245 -16.66 49.03 4.16
CA MET A 245 -16.90 49.19 5.59
C MET A 245 -16.53 50.59 6.07
N SER A 246 -15.47 51.16 5.50
CA SER A 246 -14.98 52.50 5.77
C SER A 246 -15.23 53.42 4.57
N ARG A 247 -15.33 54.73 4.84
CA ARG A 247 -15.61 55.75 3.83
C ARG A 247 -14.46 55.83 2.81
N THR A 248 -14.76 55.69 1.53
CA THR A 248 -13.79 55.90 0.44
C THR A 248 -13.82 57.34 -0.04
N LEU A 249 -12.71 57.82 -0.61
CA LEU A 249 -12.65 59.12 -1.27
C LEU A 249 -13.40 59.10 -2.62
N PRO A 250 -13.95 60.25 -3.08
CA PRO A 250 -14.56 60.35 -4.40
C PRO A 250 -13.57 59.92 -5.51
N ASN A 251 -14.02 59.09 -6.45
CA ASN A 251 -13.21 58.54 -7.56
C ASN A 251 -12.00 57.68 -7.16
N GLN A 252 -11.87 57.31 -5.88
CA GLN A 252 -10.80 56.43 -5.38
C GLN A 252 -11.42 55.22 -4.68
N ARG A 253 -12.23 54.47 -5.44
CA ARG A 253 -12.86 53.24 -4.96
C ARG A 253 -11.97 52.05 -5.28
N ILE A 254 -11.81 51.15 -4.30
CA ILE A 254 -11.13 49.88 -4.47
C ILE A 254 -12.18 48.84 -4.80
N GLU A 255 -12.20 48.36 -6.04
CA GLU A 255 -13.09 47.30 -6.48
C GLU A 255 -12.78 45.99 -5.75
N ALA A 256 -13.80 45.16 -5.52
CA ALA A 256 -13.63 43.87 -4.89
C ALA A 256 -14.60 42.81 -5.38
N PHE A 257 -14.17 41.55 -5.34
CA PHE A 257 -15.02 40.41 -5.71
C PHE A 257 -16.17 40.14 -4.73
N MET A 258 -16.22 40.87 -3.61
CA MET A 258 -17.36 40.89 -2.69
C MET A 258 -17.84 42.33 -2.52
N PRO A 259 -19.13 42.56 -2.24
CA PRO A 259 -19.66 43.91 -2.00
C PRO A 259 -18.92 44.66 -0.88
N HIS A 260 -18.42 43.92 0.11
CA HIS A 260 -17.51 44.36 1.16
C HIS A 260 -16.86 43.16 1.85
N TYR A 261 -15.79 43.41 2.63
CA TYR A 261 -15.16 42.38 3.47
C TYR A 261 -15.58 42.39 4.95
N GLY A 262 -16.71 43.02 5.29
CA GLY A 262 -17.20 43.12 6.66
C GLY A 262 -17.39 41.77 7.38
N VAL A 263 -17.90 40.75 6.68
CA VAL A 263 -18.04 39.39 7.26
C VAL A 263 -16.69 38.81 7.69
N LEU A 264 -15.62 39.03 6.90
CA LEU A 264 -14.28 38.58 7.26
C LEU A 264 -13.73 39.33 8.48
N LEU A 265 -13.89 40.65 8.49
CA LEU A 265 -13.43 41.48 9.60
C LEU A 265 -14.13 41.08 10.90
N GLN A 266 -15.43 40.81 10.82
CA GLN A 266 -16.21 40.29 11.95
C GLN A 266 -15.71 38.93 12.42
N ILE A 267 -15.46 37.99 11.49
CA ILE A 267 -14.87 36.70 11.81
C ILE A 267 -13.55 36.88 12.56
N TYR A 268 -12.65 37.78 12.13
CA TYR A 268 -11.41 38.00 12.87
C TYR A 268 -11.63 38.66 14.24
N GLY A 269 -12.62 39.55 14.38
CA GLY A 269 -13.00 40.14 15.67
C GLY A 269 -13.48 39.10 16.69
N GLU A 270 -14.32 38.16 16.27
CA GLU A 270 -14.83 37.06 17.12
C GLU A 270 -13.70 36.22 17.73
N GLY A 271 -12.59 36.01 17.01
CA GLY A 271 -11.52 35.12 17.44
C GLY A 271 -10.38 35.76 18.25
N SER A 272 -10.38 37.10 18.38
CA SER A 272 -9.42 37.85 19.21
C SER A 272 -10.09 38.48 20.44
N ASN A 273 -11.42 38.46 20.52
CA ASN A 273 -12.21 39.17 21.53
C ASN A 273 -11.93 40.69 21.57
N ASP A 274 -11.33 41.19 20.48
CA ASP A 274 -11.15 42.61 20.20
C ASP A 274 -12.30 42.99 19.26
N VAL A 275 -13.23 43.81 19.74
CA VAL A 275 -14.16 44.51 18.85
C VAL A 275 -13.29 45.33 17.92
N CYS A 276 -13.27 45.00 16.62
CA CYS A 276 -12.51 45.77 15.66
C CYS A 276 -13.20 47.14 15.53
N GLU A 277 -12.77 48.11 16.34
CA GLU A 277 -13.31 49.49 16.37
C GLU A 277 -13.25 50.19 15.00
N MET A 278 -12.52 49.64 14.03
CA MET A 278 -12.56 50.08 12.63
C MET A 278 -13.94 49.90 11.98
N VAL A 279 -14.83 49.10 12.57
CA VAL A 279 -16.18 48.79 12.05
C VAL A 279 -17.30 49.39 12.90
N SER A 280 -17.02 49.91 14.11
CA SER A 280 -18.08 50.13 15.11
C SER A 280 -18.45 51.59 15.42
N ASN A 281 -17.70 52.60 14.99
CA ASN A 281 -17.96 53.99 15.43
C ASN A 281 -18.27 54.94 14.26
N GLU A 282 -19.52 55.40 14.16
CA GLU A 282 -19.91 56.62 13.43
C GLU A 282 -19.45 57.89 14.16
N ASP A 283 -19.20 57.79 15.47
CA ASP A 283 -18.76 58.90 16.32
C ASP A 283 -17.25 58.80 16.62
N GLY A 284 -16.46 59.71 16.03
CA GLY A 284 -14.99 59.74 16.04
C GLY A 284 -14.27 59.90 17.39
N LYS A 285 -14.65 59.15 18.42
CA LYS A 285 -13.87 59.01 19.66
C LYS A 285 -12.95 57.79 19.55
N GLN A 286 -11.68 58.06 19.24
CA GLN A 286 -10.60 57.09 19.41
C GLN A 286 -10.23 57.03 20.90
N GLU A 287 -10.73 56.05 21.64
CA GLU A 287 -10.01 55.59 22.82
C GLU A 287 -8.86 54.68 22.36
N GLN A 288 -7.67 54.88 22.91
CA GLN A 288 -6.49 54.07 22.58
C GLN A 288 -6.69 52.63 23.06
N SER A 289 -7.24 51.78 22.19
CA SER A 289 -7.20 50.34 22.41
C SER A 289 -5.73 49.88 22.43
N LYS A 290 -5.38 49.11 23.46
CA LYS A 290 -4.08 48.43 23.57
C LYS A 290 -3.90 47.65 22.27
N GLY A 291 -2.79 47.91 21.56
CA GLY A 291 -2.52 47.36 20.23
C GLY A 291 -2.82 45.87 20.13
N CYS A 292 -3.33 45.44 18.97
CA CYS A 292 -3.78 44.08 18.61
C CYS A 292 -2.67 43.01 18.70
N GLY A 293 -1.97 42.88 19.83
CA GLY A 293 -0.92 41.91 20.09
C GLY A 293 -1.43 40.46 20.13
N GLY A 294 -2.74 40.25 20.00
CA GLY A 294 -3.42 38.96 20.04
C GLY A 294 -4.31 38.67 18.83
N VAL A 295 -3.91 39.03 17.60
CA VAL A 295 -4.70 38.74 16.39
C VAL A 295 -5.09 37.25 16.32
N ALA A 296 -6.38 36.98 16.17
CA ALA A 296 -6.95 35.64 16.02
C ALA A 296 -6.17 34.83 14.97
N ARG A 297 -5.71 33.63 15.35
CA ARG A 297 -5.03 32.70 14.44
C ARG A 297 -5.88 31.46 14.30
N TYR A 298 -6.76 31.47 13.30
CA TYR A 298 -7.54 30.30 12.92
C TYR A 298 -6.64 29.19 12.39
N GLY A 299 -6.46 28.16 13.22
CA GLY A 299 -5.89 26.87 12.85
C GLY A 299 -6.98 25.82 12.74
N CYS A 300 -6.61 24.59 12.37
CA CYS A 300 -7.57 23.50 12.36
C CYS A 300 -8.06 23.17 13.78
N VAL A 301 -9.31 22.70 13.92
CA VAL A 301 -9.96 22.41 15.21
C VAL A 301 -9.22 21.36 16.06
N THR A 302 -8.35 20.57 15.42
CA THR A 302 -7.51 19.57 16.08
C THR A 302 -6.03 19.95 16.16
N CYS A 303 -5.69 21.23 16.01
CA CYS A 303 -4.30 21.68 15.94
C CYS A 303 -3.57 21.54 17.28
N GLY A 304 -2.65 20.57 17.37
CA GLY A 304 -1.75 20.42 18.52
C GLY A 304 -0.53 21.35 18.50
N MET A 305 -0.31 22.11 17.41
CA MET A 305 0.87 22.97 17.24
C MET A 305 0.79 24.31 17.97
N VAL A 306 -0.34 24.60 18.60
CA VAL A 306 -0.51 25.68 19.57
C VAL A 306 -0.72 25.06 20.96
N SER A 307 -0.21 25.68 22.02
CA SER A 307 -0.38 25.13 23.38
C SER A 307 -1.84 25.27 23.83
N ASN A 308 -2.38 26.47 23.70
CA ASN A 308 -3.76 26.82 23.99
C ASN A 308 -4.43 27.40 22.74
N ASP A 309 -5.58 26.85 22.35
CA ASP A 309 -6.36 27.36 21.24
C ASP A 309 -7.32 28.45 21.75
N HIS A 310 -6.88 29.70 21.68
CA HIS A 310 -7.66 30.85 22.14
C HIS A 310 -8.87 31.08 21.24
N SER A 311 -8.69 31.07 19.91
CA SER A 311 -9.76 31.33 18.97
C SER A 311 -10.90 30.31 19.09
N ALA A 312 -10.62 29.03 19.31
CA ALA A 312 -11.68 28.04 19.57
C ALA A 312 -12.47 28.33 20.86
N LYS A 313 -11.81 28.82 21.91
CA LYS A 313 -12.48 29.18 23.18
C LYS A 313 -13.35 30.42 23.04
N GLU A 314 -12.86 31.43 22.33
CA GLU A 314 -13.64 32.65 22.08
C GLU A 314 -14.86 32.34 21.20
N LEU A 315 -14.72 31.49 20.17
CA LEU A 315 -15.86 31.08 19.35
C LEU A 315 -16.95 30.41 20.19
N LEU A 316 -16.59 29.52 21.11
CA LEU A 316 -17.54 28.86 22.00
C LEU A 316 -18.30 29.81 22.95
N ALA A 317 -17.82 31.05 23.13
CA ALA A 317 -18.55 32.06 23.90
C ALA A 317 -19.78 32.60 23.15
N TYR A 318 -19.81 32.51 21.82
CA TYR A 318 -20.94 32.95 21.01
C TYR A 318 -21.97 31.82 20.86
N PRO A 319 -23.25 32.06 21.19
CA PRO A 319 -24.31 31.07 21.03
C PRO A 319 -24.37 30.47 19.62
N ARG A 320 -24.09 31.24 18.57
CA ARG A 320 -24.06 30.75 17.18
C ARG A 320 -23.05 29.64 16.88
N TRP A 321 -22.00 29.52 17.69
CA TRP A 321 -20.99 28.48 17.58
C TRP A 321 -21.11 27.46 18.72
N ALA A 322 -21.57 27.87 19.90
CA ALA A 322 -21.83 26.99 21.04
C ALA A 322 -22.82 25.86 20.74
N VAL A 323 -23.71 26.02 19.74
CA VAL A 323 -24.61 24.95 19.26
C VAL A 323 -23.89 23.68 18.82
N PHE A 324 -22.62 23.77 18.40
CA PHE A 324 -21.81 22.60 18.01
C PHE A 324 -21.08 21.95 19.20
N GLY A 325 -21.13 22.59 20.37
CA GLY A 325 -20.49 22.14 21.60
C GLY A 325 -18.95 22.22 21.59
N ASP A 326 -18.33 21.89 22.73
CA ASP A 326 -16.87 21.93 22.90
C ASP A 326 -16.18 20.59 22.56
N SER A 327 -16.89 19.68 21.90
CA SER A 327 -16.48 18.30 21.62
C SER A 327 -15.15 18.21 20.84
N THR A 328 -14.97 19.08 19.85
CA THR A 328 -13.75 19.18 19.02
C THR A 328 -12.55 19.67 19.84
N LEU A 329 -12.74 20.68 20.70
CA LEU A 329 -11.72 21.20 21.61
C LEU A 329 -11.30 20.15 22.66
N ARG A 330 -12.26 19.42 23.23
CA ARG A 330 -11.99 18.30 24.15
C ARG A 330 -11.21 17.18 23.46
N PHE A 331 -11.60 16.84 22.23
CA PHE A 331 -10.91 15.82 21.44
C PHE A 331 -9.48 16.24 21.08
N ARG A 332 -9.28 17.49 20.68
CA ARG A 332 -7.96 18.11 20.45
C ARG A 332 -7.07 17.99 21.68
N ASP A 333 -7.55 18.45 22.83
CA ASP A 333 -6.77 18.43 24.08
C ASP A 333 -6.43 17.00 24.49
N TYR A 334 -7.35 16.04 24.29
CA TYR A 334 -7.06 14.62 24.47
C TYR A 334 -5.94 14.12 23.56
N MET A 335 -5.99 14.44 22.25
CA MET A 335 -4.95 14.06 21.30
C MET A 335 -3.58 14.64 21.65
N VAL A 336 -3.53 15.89 22.13
CA VAL A 336 -2.30 16.53 22.60
C VAL A 336 -1.72 15.74 23.77
N ARG A 337 -2.53 15.46 24.80
CA ARG A 337 -2.09 14.73 26.00
C ARG A 337 -1.59 13.31 25.69
N VAL A 338 -2.34 12.53 24.91
CA VAL A 338 -1.94 11.15 24.60
C VAL A 338 -0.78 11.10 23.60
N GLY A 339 -0.62 12.12 22.76
CA GLY A 339 0.51 12.24 21.83
C GLY A 339 1.84 12.52 22.54
N THR A 340 1.81 13.24 23.66
CA THR A 340 3.00 13.56 24.48
C THR A 340 3.30 12.45 25.50
N ASP A 341 2.29 11.88 26.16
CA ASP A 341 2.47 10.86 27.21
C ASP A 341 3.02 9.53 26.66
N ILE A 342 4.22 9.15 27.12
CA ILE A 342 4.89 7.89 26.75
C ILE A 342 4.09 6.66 27.20
N ASN A 343 3.36 6.75 28.32
CA ASN A 343 2.60 5.63 28.87
C ASN A 343 1.38 5.25 28.01
N GLN A 344 0.94 6.16 27.14
CA GLN A 344 -0.12 5.91 26.15
C GLN A 344 0.40 5.27 24.86
N ARG A 345 1.73 5.12 24.71
CA ARG A 345 2.36 4.54 23.53
C ARG A 345 2.58 3.04 23.70
N ALA A 346 2.39 2.29 22.62
CA ALA A 346 2.69 0.88 22.52
C ALA A 346 4.11 0.68 21.98
N TYR A 347 4.82 -0.30 22.53
CA TYR A 347 6.09 -0.81 22.01
C TYR A 347 5.80 -1.71 20.81
N HIS A 348 5.36 -1.08 19.73
CA HIS A 348 4.71 -1.76 18.61
C HIS A 348 5.72 -2.45 17.69
N ALA A 349 5.48 -3.71 17.35
CA ALA A 349 6.31 -4.47 16.42
C ALA A 349 6.06 -4.01 14.99
N ARG A 350 7.02 -3.28 14.40
CA ARG A 350 6.91 -2.74 13.03
C ARG A 350 8.08 -3.10 12.13
N ALA A 351 9.28 -3.15 12.69
CA ALA A 351 10.51 -3.37 11.94
C ALA A 351 11.30 -4.52 12.56
N TYR A 352 12.04 -5.24 11.71
CA TYR A 352 12.99 -6.26 12.14
C TYR A 352 14.32 -6.02 11.46
N ASP A 353 15.40 -6.51 12.06
CA ASP A 353 16.72 -6.50 11.44
C ASP A 353 17.00 -7.84 10.75
N PRO A 354 16.98 -7.90 9.40
CA PRO A 354 17.22 -9.15 8.68
C PRO A 354 18.64 -9.70 8.89
N VAL A 355 19.59 -8.91 9.40
CA VAL A 355 20.99 -9.33 9.60
C VAL A 355 21.22 -9.93 10.98
N ALA A 356 20.55 -9.43 12.01
CA ALA A 356 20.81 -9.79 13.40
C ALA A 356 19.75 -10.78 13.90
N ASN A 357 19.75 -11.99 13.34
CA ASN A 357 18.85 -13.07 13.74
C ASN A 357 17.35 -12.70 13.69
N CYS A 358 16.98 -11.85 12.71
CA CYS A 358 15.62 -11.32 12.57
C CYS A 358 15.08 -10.62 13.83
N ASN A 359 15.94 -10.06 14.70
CA ASN A 359 15.48 -9.37 15.90
C ASN A 359 14.46 -8.28 15.54
N VAL A 360 13.33 -8.27 16.25
CA VAL A 360 12.24 -7.31 16.04
C VAL A 360 12.45 -6.11 16.93
N LEU A 361 12.44 -4.91 16.36
CA LEU A 361 12.65 -3.67 17.08
C LEU A 361 11.30 -3.14 17.57
N LEU A 362 11.18 -2.95 18.89
CA LEU A 362 10.03 -2.31 19.51
C LEU A 362 10.41 -0.91 19.96
N GLN A 363 9.61 0.07 19.53
CA GLN A 363 9.77 1.47 19.92
C GLN A 363 8.40 2.06 20.25
N PRO A 364 8.28 2.94 21.27
CA PRO A 364 7.02 3.59 21.63
C PRO A 364 6.65 4.71 20.62
N ASN A 365 6.38 4.32 19.37
CA ASN A 365 6.09 5.21 18.25
C ASN A 365 4.63 5.15 17.78
N VAL A 366 3.80 4.36 18.44
CA VAL A 366 2.39 4.13 18.10
C VAL A 366 1.56 4.27 19.38
N LEU A 367 0.33 4.75 19.29
CA LEU A 367 -0.57 4.78 20.46
C LEU A 367 -1.10 3.37 20.77
N LYS A 368 -1.37 3.07 22.04
CA LYS A 368 -1.99 1.81 22.47
C LYS A 368 -3.37 1.64 21.84
N ALA A 369 -3.77 0.40 21.59
CA ALA A 369 -5.06 0.09 20.95
C ALA A 369 -6.25 0.72 21.69
N ARG A 370 -6.23 0.72 23.03
CA ARG A 370 -7.26 1.40 23.86
C ARG A 370 -7.41 2.89 23.55
N VAL A 371 -6.31 3.58 23.23
CA VAL A 371 -6.28 5.02 22.96
C VAL A 371 -6.80 5.26 21.55
N LEU A 372 -6.39 4.42 20.60
CA LEU A 372 -6.89 4.45 19.23
C LEU A 372 -8.41 4.21 19.19
N GLU A 373 -8.93 3.24 19.95
CA GLU A 373 -10.38 3.02 20.10
C GLU A 373 -11.11 4.25 20.65
N HIS A 374 -10.57 4.91 21.68
CA HIS A 374 -11.18 6.14 22.21
C HIS A 374 -11.16 7.28 21.18
N MET A 375 -10.08 7.43 20.42
CA MET A 375 -10.02 8.42 19.35
C MET A 375 -11.10 8.17 18.29
N VAL A 376 -11.28 6.91 17.90
CA VAL A 376 -12.34 6.50 16.96
C VAL A 376 -13.72 6.78 17.54
N GLN A 377 -13.95 6.44 18.81
CA GLN A 377 -15.21 6.70 19.50
C GLN A 377 -15.56 8.20 19.53
N TYR A 378 -14.62 9.07 19.90
CA TYR A 378 -14.87 10.52 19.94
C TYR A 378 -15.11 11.10 18.55
N ALA A 379 -14.34 10.68 17.54
CA ALA A 379 -14.54 11.15 16.17
C ALA A 379 -15.87 10.67 15.58
N ALA A 380 -16.28 9.43 15.88
CA ALA A 380 -17.59 8.90 15.51
C ALA A 380 -18.73 9.68 16.18
N GLN A 381 -18.61 10.00 17.47
CA GLN A 381 -19.59 10.82 18.19
C GLN A 381 -19.72 12.22 17.58
N ILE A 382 -18.61 12.93 17.38
CA ILE A 382 -18.61 14.26 16.75
C ILE A 382 -19.30 14.20 15.37
N THR A 383 -19.02 13.15 14.59
CA THR A 383 -19.63 12.98 13.27
C THR A 383 -21.14 12.75 13.35
N VAL A 384 -21.59 11.83 14.21
CA VAL A 384 -23.02 11.51 14.34
C VAL A 384 -23.80 12.68 14.94
N ASP A 385 -23.24 13.36 15.93
CA ASP A 385 -23.88 14.51 16.57
C ASP A 385 -23.95 15.69 15.57
N SER A 386 -22.91 15.91 14.75
CA SER A 386 -22.95 16.93 13.68
C SER A 386 -23.95 16.59 12.56
N GLN A 387 -24.11 15.32 12.23
CA GLN A 387 -25.13 14.87 11.29
C GLN A 387 -26.55 15.07 11.83
N GLN A 388 -26.76 14.89 13.13
CA GLN A 388 -28.05 15.17 13.76
C GLN A 388 -28.36 16.66 13.72
N LEU A 389 -27.43 17.51 14.16
CA LEU A 389 -27.59 18.98 14.11
C LEU A 389 -27.91 19.49 12.71
N HIS A 390 -27.28 18.90 11.68
CA HIS A 390 -27.58 19.23 10.30
C HIS A 390 -29.01 18.83 9.88
N ARG A 391 -29.48 17.63 10.25
CA ARG A 391 -30.86 17.21 9.99
C ARG A 391 -31.87 18.12 10.68
N ASP A 392 -31.63 18.43 11.96
CA ASP A 392 -32.50 19.30 12.75
C ASP A 392 -32.57 20.71 12.13
N PHE A 393 -31.44 21.24 11.63
CA PHE A 393 -31.41 22.52 10.94
C PHE A 393 -32.14 22.50 9.59
N VAL A 394 -31.98 21.44 8.80
CA VAL A 394 -32.68 21.27 7.51
C VAL A 394 -34.19 21.20 7.75
N GLU A 395 -34.64 20.47 8.77
CA GLU A 395 -36.05 20.39 9.14
C GLU A 395 -36.62 21.77 9.53
N LEU A 396 -35.92 22.54 10.36
CA LEU A 396 -36.32 23.93 10.69
C LEU A 396 -36.39 24.81 9.44
N TYR A 397 -35.49 24.60 8.48
CA TYR A 397 -35.48 25.34 7.22
C TYR A 397 -36.69 25.00 6.34
N GLU A 398 -36.99 23.72 6.17
CA GLU A 398 -38.13 23.25 5.37
C GLU A 398 -39.48 23.68 5.97
N GLN A 399 -39.56 23.80 7.31
CA GLN A 399 -40.73 24.32 8.02
C GLN A 399 -40.86 25.86 8.00
N GLY A 400 -39.88 26.58 7.44
CA GLY A 400 -39.87 28.06 7.45
C GLY A 400 -39.60 28.67 8.83
N ARG A 401 -39.06 27.88 9.77
CA ARG A 401 -38.83 28.23 11.19
C ARG A 401 -37.35 28.47 11.51
N VAL A 402 -36.55 28.86 10.51
CA VAL A 402 -35.09 29.06 10.62
C VAL A 402 -34.72 30.09 11.69
N ASP A 403 -35.57 31.10 11.90
CA ASP A 403 -35.36 32.16 12.88
C ASP A 403 -35.53 31.68 14.34
N GLU A 404 -35.98 30.44 14.55
CA GLU A 404 -35.97 29.78 15.87
C GLU A 404 -34.61 29.17 16.20
N HIS A 405 -33.73 28.98 15.22
CA HIS A 405 -32.42 28.38 15.47
C HIS A 405 -31.54 29.31 16.34
N PRO A 406 -30.95 28.83 17.45
CA PRO A 406 -30.21 29.68 18.39
C PRO A 406 -29.11 30.52 17.74
N GLY A 407 -28.38 29.92 16.77
CA GLY A 407 -27.33 30.65 16.07
C GLY A 407 -27.83 31.71 15.11
N VAL A 408 -29.02 31.56 14.53
CA VAL A 408 -29.62 32.59 13.68
C VAL A 408 -30.13 33.75 14.53
N GLN A 409 -30.75 33.44 15.68
CA GLN A 409 -31.18 34.45 16.66
C GLN A 409 -30.01 35.28 17.18
N ASP A 410 -28.92 34.62 17.56
CA ASP A 410 -27.70 35.27 18.03
C ASP A 410 -27.10 36.21 16.96
N ILE A 411 -27.00 35.75 15.70
CA ILE A 411 -26.55 36.61 14.60
C ILE A 411 -27.46 37.84 14.44
N MET A 412 -28.77 37.68 14.57
CA MET A 412 -29.73 38.78 14.37
C MET A 412 -29.75 39.77 15.53
N ALA A 413 -29.54 39.29 16.76
CA ALA A 413 -29.48 40.09 17.97
C ALA A 413 -28.14 40.81 18.18
N ASP A 414 -27.08 40.39 17.47
CA ASP A 414 -25.75 40.96 17.61
C ASP A 414 -25.66 42.43 17.14
N THR A 415 -25.64 43.34 18.11
CA THR A 415 -25.55 44.79 17.89
C THR A 415 -24.16 45.24 17.46
N THR A 416 -23.12 44.41 17.61
CA THR A 416 -21.75 44.76 17.16
C THR A 416 -21.61 44.70 15.64
N MET A 417 -22.49 43.97 14.96
CA MET A 417 -22.50 43.87 13.50
C MET A 417 -23.32 45.00 12.86
N ILE A 418 -22.73 45.71 11.91
CA ILE A 418 -23.45 46.64 11.03
C ILE A 418 -24.58 45.89 10.28
N PRO A 419 -25.78 46.48 10.09
CA PRO A 419 -26.92 45.79 9.48
C PRO A 419 -26.65 45.10 8.14
N LYS A 420 -25.78 45.67 7.28
CA LYS A 420 -25.38 45.04 6.01
C LYS A 420 -24.56 43.77 6.22
N VAL A 421 -23.59 43.79 7.13
CA VAL A 421 -22.76 42.63 7.48
C VAL A 421 -23.62 41.55 8.12
N ARG A 422 -24.52 41.93 9.03
CA ARG A 422 -25.43 41.00 9.72
C ARG A 422 -26.28 40.18 8.74
N ARG A 423 -26.81 40.83 7.69
CA ARG A 423 -27.60 40.14 6.65
C ARG A 423 -26.76 39.12 5.87
N GLU A 424 -25.55 39.50 5.45
CA GLU A 424 -24.65 38.57 4.74
C GLU A 424 -24.16 37.44 5.64
N TYR A 425 -23.86 37.72 6.90
CA TYR A 425 -23.45 36.73 7.89
C TYR A 425 -24.57 35.70 8.12
N ARG A 426 -25.81 36.16 8.31
CA ARG A 426 -26.99 35.27 8.41
C ARG A 426 -27.13 34.41 7.15
N LYS A 427 -27.01 35.00 5.96
CA LYS A 427 -27.08 34.26 4.69
C LYS A 427 -26.00 33.17 4.61
N MET A 428 -24.75 33.54 4.86
CA MET A 428 -23.60 32.62 4.87
C MET A 428 -23.82 31.45 5.84
N TYR A 429 -24.26 31.74 7.07
CA TYR A 429 -24.52 30.75 8.10
C TYR A 429 -25.61 29.75 7.66
N ILE A 430 -26.77 30.26 7.25
CA ILE A 430 -27.91 29.41 6.83
C ILE A 430 -27.54 28.53 5.63
N GLU A 431 -26.88 29.11 4.62
CA GLU A 431 -26.47 28.36 3.43
C GLU A 431 -25.49 27.23 3.77
N ARG A 432 -24.53 27.47 4.68
CA ARG A 432 -23.57 26.43 5.07
C ARG A 432 -24.23 25.31 5.87
N LEU A 433 -25.07 25.65 6.85
CA LEU A 433 -25.72 24.64 7.71
C LEU A 433 -26.70 23.76 6.92
N ARG A 434 -27.34 24.29 5.87
CA ARG A 434 -28.16 23.52 4.93
C ARG A 434 -27.38 22.59 4.03
N ALA A 435 -26.13 22.94 3.68
CA ALA A 435 -25.41 22.21 2.64
C ALA A 435 -24.89 20.85 3.10
N ALA A 436 -24.36 20.77 4.34
CA ALA A 436 -23.76 19.55 4.87
C ALA A 436 -23.54 19.65 6.39
N PRO A 437 -23.29 18.52 7.09
CA PRO A 437 -22.78 18.53 8.46
C PRO A 437 -21.52 19.39 8.62
N MET A 438 -21.35 19.97 9.81
CA MET A 438 -20.17 20.79 10.14
C MET A 438 -18.90 19.94 10.30
N PHE A 439 -19.03 18.72 10.83
CA PHE A 439 -17.89 17.83 11.04
C PHE A 439 -18.19 16.40 10.56
N ASN A 440 -17.33 15.86 9.70
CA ASN A 440 -17.38 14.48 9.23
C ASN A 440 -16.03 13.78 9.46
N LEU A 441 -15.64 13.64 10.73
CA LEU A 441 -14.33 13.09 11.11
C LEU A 441 -14.23 11.56 10.92
N PHE A 442 -15.35 10.84 10.96
CA PHE A 442 -15.36 9.38 10.93
C PHE A 442 -16.62 8.78 10.28
N THR A 443 -16.54 8.56 8.97
CA THR A 443 -17.62 7.97 8.14
C THR A 443 -17.47 6.45 7.99
N GLU A 444 -18.38 5.80 7.25
CA GLU A 444 -18.29 4.35 6.95
C GLU A 444 -17.01 3.99 6.19
N GLN A 445 -16.64 4.81 5.20
CA GLN A 445 -15.37 4.67 4.48
C GLN A 445 -14.18 4.74 5.44
N HIS A 446 -14.21 5.64 6.42
CA HIS A 446 -13.18 5.69 7.46
C HIS A 446 -13.15 4.41 8.31
N ALA A 447 -14.32 3.90 8.71
CA ALA A 447 -14.42 2.71 9.54
C ALA A 447 -13.87 1.46 8.84
N VAL A 448 -14.21 1.27 7.57
CA VAL A 448 -13.72 0.14 6.76
C VAL A 448 -12.24 0.27 6.48
N LEU A 449 -11.79 1.42 5.96
CA LEU A 449 -10.36 1.63 5.68
C LEU A 449 -9.52 1.53 6.96
N LEU A 450 -9.99 2.08 8.08
CA LEU A 450 -9.27 1.98 9.35
C LEU A 450 -9.21 0.53 9.86
N SER A 451 -10.24 -0.28 9.63
CA SER A 451 -10.23 -1.72 9.94
C SER A 451 -9.18 -2.47 9.12
N LEU A 452 -9.07 -2.15 7.82
CA LEU A 452 -8.00 -2.64 6.95
C LEU A 452 -6.62 -2.21 7.47
N MET A 453 -6.46 -0.95 7.86
CA MET A 453 -5.20 -0.44 8.39
C MET A 453 -4.79 -1.09 9.72
N TRP A 454 -5.75 -1.34 10.61
CA TRP A 454 -5.51 -2.02 11.88
C TRP A 454 -5.10 -3.48 11.66
N ALA A 455 -5.72 -4.16 10.69
CA ALA A 455 -5.33 -5.49 10.24
C ALA A 455 -3.91 -5.48 9.64
N LEU A 456 -3.61 -4.54 8.75
CA LEU A 456 -2.31 -4.42 8.08
C LEU A 456 -1.16 -4.16 9.05
N HIS A 457 -1.37 -3.27 10.04
CA HIS A 457 -0.33 -2.83 10.97
C HIS A 457 -0.27 -3.61 12.27
N GLY A 458 -1.16 -4.56 12.53
CA GLY A 458 -1.10 -5.39 13.74
C GLY A 458 -1.67 -4.75 15.00
N VAL A 459 -2.65 -3.83 14.89
CA VAL A 459 -3.21 -3.14 16.06
C VAL A 459 -3.94 -4.13 16.96
N ALA A 460 -3.61 -4.15 18.26
CA ALA A 460 -4.13 -5.11 19.22
C ALA A 460 -5.62 -4.89 19.59
N ALA A 461 -6.50 -5.11 18.62
CA ALA A 461 -7.94 -4.96 18.70
C ALA A 461 -8.66 -6.12 17.99
N LEU A 462 -9.95 -6.29 18.31
CA LEU A 462 -10.85 -7.22 17.63
C LEU A 462 -11.01 -6.87 16.13
N PRO A 463 -11.34 -7.84 15.27
CA PRO A 463 -11.53 -7.59 13.84
C PRO A 463 -12.68 -6.62 13.63
N TYR A 464 -12.57 -5.70 12.67
CA TYR A 464 -13.58 -4.68 12.36
C TYR A 464 -14.01 -3.80 13.57
N ARG A 465 -13.16 -3.65 14.59
CA ARG A 465 -13.45 -2.83 15.76
C ARG A 465 -13.88 -1.38 15.43
N PRO A 466 -13.27 -0.68 14.46
CA PRO A 466 -13.75 0.65 14.05
C PRO A 466 -15.18 0.66 13.48
N VAL A 467 -15.57 -0.37 12.72
CA VAL A 467 -16.95 -0.57 12.22
C VAL A 467 -17.91 -0.73 13.38
N LYS A 468 -17.57 -1.59 14.35
CA LYS A 468 -18.39 -1.78 15.56
C LYS A 468 -18.58 -0.50 16.36
N ILE A 469 -17.54 0.31 16.50
CA ILE A 469 -17.61 1.59 17.23
C ILE A 469 -18.58 2.55 16.54
N LEU A 470 -18.51 2.70 15.21
CA LEU A 470 -19.43 3.57 14.48
C LEU A 470 -20.87 3.09 14.60
N ASP A 471 -21.11 1.78 14.49
CA ASP A 471 -22.42 1.15 14.69
C ASP A 471 -22.97 1.39 16.11
N ASP A 472 -22.14 1.19 17.14
CA ASP A 472 -22.49 1.45 18.54
C ASP A 472 -22.92 2.91 18.77
N VAL A 473 -22.16 3.87 18.20
CA VAL A 473 -22.48 5.30 18.32
C VAL A 473 -23.79 5.64 17.60
N ARG A 474 -24.01 5.09 16.41
CA ARG A 474 -25.29 5.26 15.69
C ARG A 474 -26.48 4.73 16.49
N LYS A 475 -26.28 3.66 17.28
CA LYS A 475 -27.27 3.09 18.21
C LYS A 475 -27.39 3.83 19.55
N GLY A 476 -26.78 5.01 19.69
CA GLY A 476 -26.90 5.85 20.88
C GLY A 476 -25.85 5.61 21.96
N LYS A 477 -24.91 4.67 21.80
CA LYS A 477 -23.84 4.48 22.79
C LYS A 477 -22.89 5.66 22.77
N ARG A 478 -22.67 6.29 23.92
CA ARG A 478 -21.78 7.44 24.09
C ARG A 478 -20.72 7.19 25.16
N LEU A 479 -19.53 7.71 24.93
CA LEU A 479 -18.44 7.85 25.88
C LEU A 479 -18.35 9.33 26.27
N PRO A 480 -18.31 9.68 27.57
CA PRO A 480 -18.13 11.06 28.00
C PRO A 480 -16.85 11.64 27.39
N PHE A 481 -16.95 12.85 26.83
CA PHE A 481 -15.78 13.53 26.31
C PHE A 481 -14.79 13.84 27.44
N PRO A 482 -13.48 13.81 27.15
CA PRO A 482 -12.47 14.06 28.15
C PRO A 482 -12.45 15.54 28.56
N LEU A 483 -11.88 15.84 29.72
CA LEU A 483 -11.71 17.21 30.18
C LEU A 483 -10.82 18.02 29.22
N THR A 484 -11.12 19.31 29.07
CA THR A 484 -10.19 20.26 28.46
C THR A 484 -8.94 20.41 29.32
N ASN A 485 -7.85 20.93 28.77
CA ASN A 485 -6.62 21.16 29.51
C ASN A 485 -6.83 22.19 30.63
N SER A 486 -7.72 23.17 30.44
CA SER A 486 -8.10 24.14 31.47
C SER A 486 -8.84 23.47 32.64
N GLU A 487 -9.85 22.64 32.35
CA GLU A 487 -10.61 21.90 33.37
C GLU A 487 -9.74 20.89 34.13
N LEU A 488 -8.87 20.17 33.41
CA LEU A 488 -7.95 19.22 34.03
C LEU A 488 -7.03 19.93 35.03
N ASN A 489 -6.50 21.09 34.65
CA ASN A 489 -5.62 21.88 35.51
C ASN A 489 -6.35 22.45 36.73
N ALA A 490 -7.58 22.92 36.56
CA ALA A 490 -8.43 23.32 37.69
C ALA A 490 -8.67 22.15 38.65
N LYS A 491 -8.97 20.95 38.12
CA LYS A 491 -9.15 19.74 38.91
C LYS A 491 -7.88 19.31 39.65
N LEU A 492 -6.71 19.40 39.01
CA LEU A 492 -5.42 19.08 39.64
C LEU A 492 -5.08 20.08 40.76
N ALA A 493 -5.33 21.37 40.54
CA ALA A 493 -5.16 22.40 41.56
C ALA A 493 -6.05 22.15 42.77
N ALA A 494 -7.32 21.79 42.57
CA ALA A 494 -8.24 21.41 43.64
C ALA A 494 -7.79 20.16 44.42
N GLN A 495 -6.98 19.30 43.82
CA GLN A 495 -6.39 18.10 44.45
C GLN A 495 -5.02 18.36 45.08
N GLY A 496 -4.53 19.61 45.09
CA GLY A 496 -3.18 19.94 45.57
C GLY A 496 -2.06 19.38 44.69
N ARG A 497 -2.35 19.01 43.44
CA ARG A 497 -1.37 18.46 42.48
C ARG A 497 -0.84 19.57 41.57
N GLY A 498 0.40 19.41 41.13
CA GLY A 498 0.99 20.30 40.12
C GLY A 498 0.16 20.36 38.85
N LYS A 499 0.13 21.55 38.22
CA LYS A 499 -0.53 21.78 36.92
C LYS A 499 0.00 20.76 35.90
N TRP A 500 -0.90 20.20 35.08
CA TRP A 500 -0.48 19.49 33.89
C TRP A 500 0.14 20.51 32.93
N ASP A 501 1.45 20.37 32.74
CA ASP A 501 2.24 21.11 31.77
C ASP A 501 2.97 20.12 30.87
N SER A 502 2.80 20.26 29.57
CA SER A 502 3.45 19.44 28.56
C SER A 502 4.97 19.48 28.64
N ASP A 503 5.60 20.56 29.10
CA ASP A 503 7.07 20.62 29.25
C ASP A 503 7.57 19.65 30.32
N THR A 504 6.83 19.47 31.41
CA THR A 504 7.17 18.50 32.47
C THR A 504 7.03 17.03 32.01
N GLU A 505 6.10 16.76 31.09
CA GLU A 505 5.89 15.43 30.51
C GLU A 505 6.87 15.11 29.37
N LEU A 506 7.30 16.11 28.60
CA LEU A 506 8.28 15.98 27.51
C LEU A 506 9.72 15.80 27.99
N ASN A 507 10.05 16.37 29.15
CA ASN A 507 11.35 16.20 29.80
C ASN A 507 11.55 14.81 30.43
N ARG A 508 10.54 13.92 30.38
CA ARG A 508 10.72 12.51 30.71
C ARG A 508 11.52 11.82 29.60
N GLU A 509 12.64 11.17 29.96
CA GLU A 509 13.49 10.46 29.01
C GLU A 509 12.65 9.50 28.15
N VAL A 510 12.69 9.70 26.82
CA VAL A 510 12.10 8.74 25.88
C VAL A 510 12.93 7.46 25.97
N PRO A 511 12.33 6.32 26.37
CA PRO A 511 13.08 5.08 26.49
C PRO A 511 13.74 4.71 25.17
N GLU A 512 14.98 4.18 25.24
CA GLU A 512 15.62 3.60 24.06
C GLU A 512 14.72 2.50 23.47
N ALA A 513 14.81 2.28 22.16
CA ALA A 513 14.21 1.11 21.55
C ALA A 513 14.73 -0.17 22.23
N ILE A 514 13.97 -1.25 22.14
CA ILE A 514 14.37 -2.57 22.62
C ILE A 514 14.23 -3.56 21.47
N ALA A 515 14.97 -4.66 21.53
CA ALA A 515 14.92 -5.70 20.50
C ALA A 515 14.36 -6.99 21.08
N VAL A 516 13.46 -7.65 20.36
CA VAL A 516 12.97 -8.99 20.69
C VAL A 516 13.67 -10.00 19.79
N GLN A 517 14.25 -11.02 20.39
CA GLN A 517 14.88 -12.12 19.68
C GLN A 517 13.82 -13.14 19.28
N LEU A 518 13.69 -13.40 17.98
CA LEU A 518 12.80 -14.44 17.46
C LEU A 518 13.42 -15.83 17.54
N PHE A 519 14.74 -15.90 17.44
CA PHE A 519 15.50 -17.14 17.50
C PHE A 519 16.54 -17.06 18.62
N LYS A 520 16.96 -18.23 19.10
CA LYS A 520 18.04 -18.34 20.09
C LYS A 520 19.32 -17.68 19.56
N PRO A 521 20.05 -16.91 20.39
CA PRO A 521 21.31 -16.31 19.99
C PRO A 521 22.38 -17.38 19.78
N VAL A 522 23.31 -17.11 18.85
CA VAL A 522 24.45 -18.01 18.61
C VAL A 522 25.33 -18.08 19.86
N LYS A 523 25.64 -19.30 20.32
CA LYS A 523 26.39 -19.54 21.57
C LYS A 523 27.83 -19.02 21.51
N LYS A 524 28.52 -19.23 20.39
CA LYS A 524 29.93 -18.84 20.18
C LYS A 524 30.01 -17.61 19.29
N SER A 525 30.79 -16.61 19.67
CA SER A 525 31.07 -15.42 18.86
C SER A 525 31.85 -15.76 17.57
N PHE A 526 31.77 -14.89 16.56
CA PHE A 526 32.54 -15.07 15.32
C PHE A 526 34.06 -15.16 15.58
N ALA A 527 34.57 -14.40 16.56
CA ALA A 527 35.97 -14.45 16.95
C ALA A 527 36.38 -15.83 17.52
N GLN A 528 35.51 -16.44 18.33
CA GLN A 528 35.73 -17.79 18.87
C GLN A 528 35.70 -18.85 17.76
N LEU A 529 34.71 -18.81 16.86
CA LEU A 529 34.66 -19.74 15.72
C LEU A 529 35.85 -19.60 14.79
N LYS A 530 36.33 -18.37 14.57
CA LYS A 530 37.52 -18.12 13.77
C LYS A 530 38.79 -18.63 14.46
N ALA A 531 38.88 -18.55 15.78
CA ALA A 531 40.00 -19.12 16.54
C ALA A 531 39.99 -20.66 16.52
N GLU A 532 38.81 -21.28 16.55
CA GLU A 532 38.66 -22.74 16.51
C GLU A 532 38.92 -23.35 15.12
N HIS A 533 38.43 -22.72 14.06
CA HIS A 533 38.46 -23.30 12.71
C HIS A 533 39.46 -22.64 11.75
N GLY A 534 40.07 -21.50 12.10
CA GLY A 534 41.06 -20.82 11.27
C GLY A 534 40.59 -20.60 9.82
N ASP A 535 41.36 -21.11 8.86
CA ASP A 535 41.05 -21.04 7.42
C ASP A 535 39.99 -22.06 6.96
N ALA A 536 39.66 -23.08 7.76
CA ALA A 536 38.63 -24.07 7.47
C ALA A 536 37.19 -23.59 7.80
N LEU A 537 37.03 -22.33 8.23
CA LEU A 537 35.74 -21.74 8.56
C LEU A 537 34.85 -21.55 7.30
N SER A 538 33.89 -22.45 7.09
CA SER A 538 33.00 -22.52 5.93
C SER A 538 31.60 -21.93 6.19
N ALA A 539 30.71 -22.00 5.20
CA ALA A 539 29.30 -21.59 5.32
C ALA A 539 28.51 -22.47 6.31
N GLU A 540 28.86 -23.75 6.45
CA GLU A 540 28.22 -24.70 7.37
C GLU A 540 28.52 -24.32 8.83
N HIS A 541 29.78 -24.01 9.15
CA HIS A 541 30.17 -23.53 10.48
C HIS A 541 29.50 -22.19 10.87
N LEU A 542 29.08 -21.41 9.87
CA LEU A 542 28.45 -20.10 10.05
C LEU A 542 26.94 -20.12 9.81
N GLN A 543 26.31 -21.29 9.64
CA GLN A 543 24.90 -21.40 9.29
C GLN A 543 24.01 -20.62 10.28
N ASP A 544 24.34 -20.61 11.56
CA ASP A 544 23.60 -19.89 12.61
C ASP A 544 23.75 -18.35 12.54
N TYR A 545 24.76 -17.86 11.83
CA TYR A 545 24.97 -16.44 11.55
C TYR A 545 24.34 -15.99 10.23
N LEU A 546 23.81 -16.91 9.43
CA LEU A 546 23.23 -16.58 8.14
C LEU A 546 21.84 -15.96 8.29
N PRO A 547 21.55 -14.90 7.51
CA PRO A 547 20.25 -14.26 7.54
C PRO A 547 19.15 -15.19 7.02
N ILE A 548 18.05 -15.28 7.75
CA ILE A 548 16.88 -16.07 7.37
C ILE A 548 15.86 -15.11 6.74
N PRO A 549 15.42 -15.33 5.48
CA PRO A 549 14.30 -14.58 4.94
C PRO A 549 13.06 -14.83 5.80
N LEU A 550 12.40 -13.78 6.28
CA LEU A 550 11.22 -13.91 7.14
C LEU A 550 10.06 -14.65 6.44
N GLU A 551 10.08 -14.66 5.11
CA GLU A 551 9.16 -15.37 4.21
C GLU A 551 9.39 -16.89 4.20
N ASN A 552 10.59 -17.33 4.62
CA ASN A 552 11.07 -18.71 4.58
C ASN A 552 11.29 -19.31 5.98
N LEU A 553 10.62 -18.79 7.02
CA LEU A 553 10.72 -19.26 8.41
C LEU A 553 10.65 -20.80 8.47
N PRO A 554 11.79 -21.50 8.68
CA PRO A 554 11.81 -22.95 8.63
C PRO A 554 11.24 -23.52 9.93
N THR A 555 10.54 -24.63 9.83
CA THR A 555 10.03 -25.44 10.96
C THR A 555 11.14 -26.13 11.78
N GLY A 556 12.43 -25.85 11.50
CA GLY A 556 13.58 -26.61 12.02
C GLY A 556 14.59 -25.85 12.89
N ARG A 557 14.44 -24.53 13.11
CA ARG A 557 15.14 -23.84 14.20
C ARG A 557 14.11 -23.46 15.24
N ASP A 558 14.38 -23.79 16.50
CA ASP A 558 13.52 -23.45 17.64
C ASP A 558 13.12 -21.98 17.62
N LEU A 559 11.93 -21.68 17.07
CA LEU A 559 11.23 -20.43 17.31
C LEU A 559 11.09 -20.34 18.84
N VAL A 560 11.60 -19.26 19.42
CA VAL A 560 11.38 -19.02 20.84
C VAL A 560 9.88 -18.82 21.00
N MET A 561 9.28 -19.81 21.65
CA MET A 561 7.86 -20.07 21.83
C MET A 561 6.99 -18.81 21.96
N ASP A 562 5.74 -18.95 21.51
CA ASP A 562 4.61 -18.17 22.02
C ASP A 562 4.72 -18.03 23.57
N PRO A 563 4.46 -16.84 24.16
CA PRO A 563 4.31 -16.72 25.62
C PRO A 563 3.34 -17.73 26.26
N PHE A 564 2.50 -18.41 25.46
CA PHE A 564 1.59 -19.49 25.86
C PHE A 564 1.97 -20.90 25.36
N GLY A 565 3.19 -21.11 24.86
CA GLY A 565 3.77 -22.45 24.62
C GLY A 565 3.24 -23.23 23.41
N ARG A 566 2.67 -22.57 22.40
CA ARG A 566 2.13 -23.23 21.20
C ARG A 566 3.14 -23.30 20.05
N PRO A 567 3.25 -24.44 19.33
CA PRO A 567 4.07 -24.55 18.14
C PRO A 567 3.52 -23.71 16.98
N VAL A 568 4.41 -22.97 16.31
CA VAL A 568 4.09 -22.11 15.17
C VAL A 568 3.89 -22.96 13.92
N GLN A 569 2.68 -23.04 13.38
CA GLN A 569 2.43 -23.59 12.04
C GLN A 569 2.82 -22.60 10.94
N ARG A 570 3.34 -23.12 9.81
CA ARG A 570 3.84 -22.34 8.66
C ARG A 570 2.90 -21.18 8.30
N PRO A 571 3.41 -19.97 8.03
CA PRO A 571 2.66 -18.96 7.30
C PRO A 571 2.29 -19.52 5.91
N ASN A 572 1.06 -19.28 5.44
CA ASN A 572 0.74 -19.42 4.02
C ASN A 572 1.39 -18.24 3.28
N THR A 573 2.69 -18.33 3.05
CA THR A 573 3.47 -17.43 2.18
C THR A 573 3.79 -18.17 0.87
N LEU A 574 3.36 -17.64 -0.30
CA LEU A 574 3.91 -17.90 -1.65
C LEU A 574 5.42 -18.02 -1.53
N PRO A 575 6.01 -18.90 -2.33
CA PRO A 575 7.40 -18.83 -2.69
C PRO A 575 7.76 -17.47 -3.32
N THR A 576 9.01 -17.04 -3.14
CA THR A 576 9.64 -15.87 -3.77
C THR A 576 9.84 -16.00 -5.29
N HIS A 577 9.29 -17.03 -5.94
CA HIS A 577 9.60 -17.42 -7.33
C HIS A 577 8.34 -17.78 -8.13
N THR A 578 7.45 -16.81 -8.33
CA THR A 578 6.28 -16.96 -9.23
C THR A 578 6.67 -16.55 -10.66
N ARG A 579 6.67 -17.47 -11.62
CA ARG A 579 6.83 -17.13 -13.05
C ARG A 579 5.48 -16.70 -13.60
N ARG A 580 5.43 -15.51 -14.19
CA ARG A 580 4.26 -14.96 -14.89
C ARG A 580 4.39 -15.30 -16.36
N PHE A 581 3.35 -15.80 -16.99
CA PHE A 581 3.30 -15.94 -18.45
C PHE A 581 2.05 -15.25 -18.94
N GLN A 582 2.26 -14.35 -19.89
CA GLN A 582 1.19 -13.64 -20.56
C GLN A 582 0.73 -14.52 -21.70
N LEU A 583 -0.51 -15.01 -21.60
CA LEU A 583 -1.19 -15.69 -22.68
C LEU A 583 -2.04 -14.67 -23.41
N THR A 584 -1.83 -14.58 -24.72
CA THR A 584 -2.57 -13.69 -25.60
C THR A 584 -3.33 -14.55 -26.58
N TYR A 585 -4.64 -14.60 -26.39
CA TYR A 585 -5.58 -15.25 -27.27
C TYR A 585 -6.17 -14.21 -28.23
N ALA A 586 -6.24 -14.54 -29.51
CA ALA A 586 -6.83 -13.68 -30.53
C ALA A 586 -7.80 -14.47 -31.41
N PHE A 587 -8.92 -13.85 -31.75
CA PHE A 587 -9.92 -14.38 -32.67
C PHE A 587 -10.18 -13.37 -33.78
N ASP A 588 -10.03 -13.82 -35.04
CA ASP A 588 -10.34 -13.01 -36.22
C ASP A 588 -11.72 -13.38 -36.79
N PRO A 589 -12.73 -12.50 -36.69
CA PRO A 589 -14.08 -12.78 -37.17
C PRO A 589 -14.21 -12.83 -38.69
N LYS A 590 -13.23 -12.34 -39.47
CA LYS A 590 -13.29 -12.39 -40.94
C LYS A 590 -12.83 -13.74 -41.50
N THR A 591 -11.87 -14.37 -40.83
CA THR A 591 -11.27 -15.65 -41.25
C THR A 591 -11.77 -16.82 -40.42
N GLY A 592 -12.35 -16.56 -39.24
CA GLY A 592 -12.75 -17.58 -38.27
C GLY A 592 -11.56 -18.27 -37.60
N GLU A 593 -10.35 -17.74 -37.76
CA GLU A 593 -9.13 -18.34 -37.22
C GLU A 593 -8.85 -17.88 -35.79
N GLU A 594 -8.46 -18.84 -34.95
CA GLU A 594 -8.00 -18.61 -33.59
C GLU A 594 -6.47 -18.66 -33.53
N ALA A 595 -5.88 -17.62 -32.95
CA ALA A 595 -4.45 -17.52 -32.71
C ALA A 595 -4.17 -17.47 -31.20
N ILE A 596 -3.03 -18.05 -30.81
CA ILE A 596 -2.56 -17.94 -29.44
C ILE A 596 -1.05 -17.74 -29.41
N SER A 597 -0.61 -16.84 -28.53
CA SER A 597 0.79 -16.63 -28.22
C SER A 597 1.01 -16.61 -26.71
N ALA A 598 2.20 -17.03 -26.29
CA ALA A 598 2.58 -17.10 -24.89
C ALA A 598 3.95 -16.45 -24.68
N LYS A 599 4.06 -15.54 -23.72
CA LYS A 599 5.30 -14.82 -23.38
C LYS A 599 5.66 -15.10 -21.92
N ASP A 600 6.89 -15.49 -21.66
CA ASP A 600 7.40 -15.61 -20.30
C ASP A 600 7.81 -14.25 -19.75
N GLY A 601 7.19 -13.82 -18.65
CA GLY A 601 7.47 -12.55 -17.98
C GLY A 601 8.80 -12.47 -17.21
N HIS A 602 9.52 -13.58 -17.02
CA HIS A 602 10.84 -13.57 -16.37
C HIS A 602 12.01 -13.46 -17.36
N SER A 603 11.97 -14.23 -18.46
CA SER A 603 13.00 -14.18 -19.51
C SER A 603 12.66 -13.25 -20.68
N ASP A 604 11.45 -12.70 -20.71
CA ASP A 604 10.86 -11.90 -21.80
C ASP A 604 10.84 -12.62 -23.16
N ARG A 605 11.01 -13.96 -23.17
CA ARG A 605 11.05 -14.78 -24.38
C ARG A 605 9.65 -15.23 -24.79
N GLN A 606 9.40 -15.19 -26.09
CA GLN A 606 8.18 -15.73 -26.69
C GLN A 606 8.31 -17.25 -26.82
N ILE A 607 7.31 -17.98 -26.32
CA ILE A 607 7.26 -19.44 -26.40
C ILE A 607 6.85 -19.80 -27.83
N ASN A 608 7.69 -20.57 -28.52
CA ASN A 608 7.41 -20.93 -29.90
C ASN A 608 6.42 -22.12 -29.98
N LEU A 609 5.13 -21.79 -30.08
CA LEU A 609 4.03 -22.76 -30.13
C LEU A 609 3.89 -23.49 -31.48
N SER A 610 4.61 -23.05 -32.53
CA SER A 610 4.55 -23.69 -33.86
C SER A 610 5.26 -25.05 -33.91
N ARG A 611 6.14 -25.34 -32.95
CA ARG A 611 6.91 -26.59 -32.89
C ARG A 611 6.22 -27.71 -32.11
N ASP A 612 5.11 -27.42 -31.41
CA ASP A 612 4.37 -28.39 -30.62
C ASP A 612 2.84 -28.16 -30.71
N PRO A 613 2.16 -28.86 -31.64
CA PRO A 613 0.72 -28.72 -31.87
C PRO A 613 -0.15 -29.13 -30.67
N ALA A 614 0.34 -30.04 -29.82
CA ALA A 614 -0.39 -30.52 -28.65
C ALA A 614 -0.42 -29.46 -27.54
N LEU A 615 0.71 -28.77 -27.32
CA LEU A 615 0.79 -27.63 -26.40
C LEU A 615 -0.06 -26.45 -26.90
N ARG A 616 -0.01 -26.15 -28.21
CA ARG A 616 -0.83 -25.10 -28.82
C ARG A 616 -2.32 -25.35 -28.56
N SER A 617 -2.82 -26.58 -28.77
CA SER A 617 -4.23 -26.93 -28.56
C SER A 617 -4.68 -26.76 -27.10
N GLN A 618 -3.81 -27.07 -26.13
CA GLN A 618 -4.12 -26.92 -24.72
C GLN A 618 -4.12 -25.47 -24.25
N LEU A 619 -3.14 -24.67 -24.68
CA LEU A 619 -3.14 -23.25 -24.38
C LEU A 619 -4.34 -22.55 -25.04
N LEU A 620 -4.74 -22.98 -26.24
CA LEU A 620 -5.93 -22.47 -26.91
C LEU A 620 -7.17 -22.67 -26.01
N SER A 621 -7.31 -23.84 -25.37
CA SER A 621 -8.39 -24.12 -24.42
C SER A 621 -8.36 -23.28 -23.15
N LEU A 622 -7.18 -22.78 -22.76
CA LEU A 622 -7.01 -21.86 -21.63
C LEU A 622 -7.36 -20.43 -22.05
N GLY A 623 -6.85 -19.96 -23.20
CA GLY A 623 -7.19 -18.64 -23.76
C GLY A 623 -8.68 -18.48 -24.08
N ARG A 624 -9.34 -19.55 -24.54
CA ARG A 624 -10.80 -19.62 -24.70
C ARG A 624 -11.55 -19.39 -23.37
N ARG A 625 -11.05 -19.97 -22.28
CA ARG A 625 -11.63 -19.75 -20.93
C ARG A 625 -11.40 -18.32 -20.44
N ASP A 626 -10.24 -17.75 -20.74
CA ASP A 626 -9.92 -16.37 -20.39
C ASP A 626 -10.84 -15.39 -21.13
N LEU A 627 -11.10 -15.63 -22.43
CA LEU A 627 -12.08 -14.88 -23.22
C LEU A 627 -13.50 -14.96 -22.61
N ALA A 628 -13.96 -16.17 -22.26
CA ALA A 628 -15.28 -16.34 -21.65
C ALA A 628 -15.39 -15.61 -20.29
N THR A 629 -14.31 -15.61 -19.51
CA THR A 629 -14.24 -14.91 -18.22
C THR A 629 -14.22 -13.40 -18.41
N ALA A 630 -13.46 -12.89 -19.39
CA ALA A 630 -13.44 -11.47 -19.74
C ALA A 630 -14.84 -11.01 -20.21
N PHE A 631 -15.52 -11.80 -21.04
CA PHE A 631 -16.87 -11.52 -21.50
C PHE A 631 -17.89 -11.50 -20.35
N GLU A 632 -17.85 -12.49 -19.45
CA GLU A 632 -18.70 -12.52 -18.25
C GLU A 632 -18.45 -11.30 -17.36
N SER A 633 -17.19 -10.89 -17.19
CA SER A 633 -16.85 -9.69 -16.40
C SER A 633 -17.36 -8.39 -17.01
N GLN A 634 -17.43 -8.32 -18.35
CA GLN A 634 -17.83 -7.13 -19.07
C GLN A 634 -19.36 -7.04 -19.23
N HIS A 635 -20.06 -8.17 -19.32
CA HIS A 635 -21.50 -8.22 -19.68
C HIS A 635 -22.38 -8.81 -18.58
N GLY A 636 -21.80 -9.38 -17.52
CA GLY A 636 -22.51 -9.81 -16.30
C GLY A 636 -23.21 -11.15 -16.37
N PHE A 637 -23.02 -11.95 -17.43
CA PHE A 637 -23.58 -13.30 -17.57
C PHE A 637 -22.61 -14.25 -18.29
N LYS A 638 -22.77 -15.55 -18.03
CA LYS A 638 -21.95 -16.62 -18.63
C LYS A 638 -22.41 -16.94 -20.04
N ALA A 639 -21.47 -16.97 -20.98
CA ALA A 639 -21.67 -17.45 -22.34
C ALA A 639 -20.57 -18.46 -22.71
N SER A 640 -20.89 -19.42 -23.56
CA SER A 640 -19.90 -20.30 -24.17
C SER A 640 -19.06 -19.53 -25.19
N VAL A 641 -17.84 -20.01 -25.46
CA VAL A 641 -16.94 -19.34 -26.39
C VAL A 641 -17.48 -19.37 -27.82
N GLU A 642 -18.22 -20.42 -28.15
CA GLU A 642 -18.91 -20.56 -29.42
C GLU A 642 -20.02 -19.52 -29.59
N GLU A 643 -20.77 -19.20 -28.53
CA GLU A 643 -21.77 -18.13 -28.51
C GLU A 643 -21.12 -16.74 -28.62
N ILE A 644 -19.99 -16.53 -27.93
CA ILE A 644 -19.23 -15.27 -27.98
C ILE A 644 -18.66 -15.05 -29.39
N HIS A 645 -18.08 -16.08 -30.01
CA HIS A 645 -17.59 -15.98 -31.40
C HIS A 645 -18.73 -15.71 -32.39
N ALA A 646 -19.89 -16.35 -32.22
CA ALA A 646 -21.07 -16.13 -33.05
C ALA A 646 -21.59 -14.68 -32.93
N ASP A 647 -21.59 -14.11 -31.73
CA ASP A 647 -21.98 -12.72 -31.48
C ASP A 647 -20.98 -11.71 -32.11
N ILE A 648 -19.67 -11.94 -31.95
CA ILE A 648 -18.61 -11.11 -32.56
C ILE A 648 -18.73 -11.10 -34.09
N ILE A 649 -19.02 -12.25 -34.71
CA ILE A 649 -19.23 -12.38 -36.15
C ILE A 649 -20.52 -11.66 -36.57
N ALA A 650 -21.62 -11.86 -35.83
CA ALA A 650 -22.92 -11.26 -36.15
C ALA A 650 -22.88 -9.72 -36.08
N ASN A 651 -22.11 -9.17 -35.14
CA ASN A 651 -22.01 -7.72 -34.90
C ASN A 651 -20.88 -7.03 -35.69
N GLN A 652 -20.19 -7.73 -36.60
CA GLN A 652 -19.05 -7.21 -37.39
C GLN A 652 -17.96 -6.52 -36.55
N ALA A 653 -17.70 -7.01 -35.34
CA ALA A 653 -16.67 -6.45 -34.47
C ALA A 653 -15.25 -6.67 -35.06
N GLY A 654 -14.28 -5.81 -34.70
CA GLY A 654 -12.88 -6.00 -35.07
C GLY A 654 -12.26 -7.27 -34.45
N PRO A 655 -11.04 -7.67 -34.85
CA PRO A 655 -10.35 -8.80 -34.22
C PRO A 655 -10.25 -8.58 -32.71
N VAL A 656 -10.64 -9.61 -31.95
CA VAL A 656 -10.70 -9.55 -30.48
C VAL A 656 -9.46 -10.22 -29.93
N GLU A 657 -8.72 -9.49 -29.09
CA GLU A 657 -7.52 -9.96 -28.41
C GLU A 657 -7.72 -9.88 -26.91
N VAL A 658 -7.52 -11.01 -26.22
CA VAL A 658 -7.57 -11.10 -24.76
C VAL A 658 -6.21 -11.56 -24.27
N SER A 659 -5.59 -10.73 -23.45
CA SER A 659 -4.32 -11.04 -22.79
C SER A 659 -4.55 -11.29 -21.31
N ALA A 660 -4.23 -12.49 -20.83
CA ALA A 660 -4.32 -12.86 -19.42
C ALA A 660 -2.93 -13.25 -18.90
N THR A 661 -2.57 -12.75 -17.71
CA THR A 661 -1.33 -13.14 -17.04
C THR A 661 -1.62 -14.29 -16.08
N HIS A 662 -1.00 -15.44 -16.35
CA HIS A 662 -1.11 -16.63 -15.53
C HIS A 662 0.13 -16.79 -14.65
N GLU A 663 -0.06 -17.20 -13.40
CA GLU A 663 1.00 -17.33 -12.39
C GLU A 663 1.16 -18.79 -11.95
N PHE A 664 2.37 -19.35 -12.03
CA PHE A 664 2.66 -20.66 -11.42
C PHE A 664 3.26 -20.48 -10.02
N ALA A 665 2.50 -20.82 -8.99
CA ALA A 665 2.87 -20.67 -7.58
C ALA A 665 3.81 -21.77 -7.01
N GLN A 666 4.14 -22.80 -7.79
CA GLN A 666 4.82 -24.03 -7.35
C GLN A 666 6.10 -24.29 -8.17
N GLN A 667 7.06 -23.37 -8.12
CA GLN A 667 8.31 -23.49 -8.86
C GLN A 667 9.54 -23.07 -8.06
N ARG A 668 10.69 -23.66 -8.39
CA ARG A 668 12.03 -23.28 -7.93
C ARG A 668 12.94 -23.08 -9.14
N LEU A 669 13.77 -22.04 -9.15
CA LEU A 669 14.76 -21.86 -10.20
C LEU A 669 15.98 -22.76 -9.92
N PHE A 670 16.32 -23.63 -10.88
CA PHE A 670 17.63 -24.26 -10.92
C PHE A 670 18.61 -23.25 -11.50
N GLU A 671 19.69 -22.97 -10.78
CA GLU A 671 20.74 -22.06 -11.22
C GLU A 671 22.09 -22.77 -11.07
N SER A 672 22.83 -22.87 -12.17
CA SER A 672 24.24 -23.22 -12.14
C SER A 672 25.06 -21.95 -12.38
N GLU A 673 25.99 -21.67 -11.46
CA GLU A 673 26.90 -20.53 -11.55
C GLU A 673 27.91 -20.73 -12.69
N VAL A 674 28.00 -19.75 -13.59
CA VAL A 674 28.98 -19.68 -14.67
C VAL A 674 29.73 -18.37 -14.56
N VAL A 675 31.05 -18.40 -14.53
CA VAL A 675 31.83 -17.15 -14.54
C VAL A 675 31.84 -16.61 -15.97
N ASP A 676 31.03 -15.59 -16.25
CA ASP A 676 30.96 -14.88 -17.53
C ASP A 676 31.78 -13.58 -17.45
N TYR A 677 32.69 -13.43 -18.41
CA TYR A 677 33.62 -12.31 -18.51
C TYR A 677 33.14 -11.21 -19.46
N SER A 678 31.89 -11.26 -19.94
CA SER A 678 31.33 -10.19 -20.76
C SER A 678 31.44 -8.84 -20.02
N GLY A 679 32.27 -7.94 -20.54
CA GLY A 679 32.79 -6.76 -19.85
C GLY A 679 31.77 -5.67 -19.49
N ASP A 680 30.48 -5.84 -19.79
CA ASP A 680 29.51 -4.74 -19.90
C ASP A 680 28.39 -4.70 -18.85
N ARG A 681 28.42 -5.54 -17.80
CA ARG A 681 27.42 -5.38 -16.71
C ARG A 681 27.74 -4.15 -15.84
N LYS A 682 27.05 -3.04 -16.10
CA LYS A 682 27.02 -1.85 -15.23
C LYS A 682 26.57 -2.25 -13.82
N ALA A 683 27.38 -1.93 -12.82
CA ALA A 683 27.06 -2.20 -11.42
C ALA A 683 25.80 -1.43 -10.98
N GLU A 684 24.90 -2.09 -10.24
CA GLU A 684 24.00 -1.34 -9.37
C GLU A 684 24.87 -0.55 -8.38
N PRO A 685 24.72 0.79 -8.27
CA PRO A 685 25.46 1.55 -7.30
C PRO A 685 25.17 1.00 -5.91
N ALA A 686 26.23 0.81 -5.09
CA ALA A 686 26.11 0.34 -3.72
C ALA A 686 25.29 1.35 -2.89
N LYS A 687 23.96 1.24 -2.90
CA LYS A 687 23.03 2.11 -2.17
C LYS A 687 23.08 1.90 -0.63
N GLY A 688 24.02 1.10 -0.13
CA GLY A 688 23.94 0.46 1.19
C GLY A 688 25.05 0.77 2.19
N PHE A 689 25.87 1.81 2.01
CA PHE A 689 26.74 2.25 3.12
C PHE A 689 25.93 3.14 4.07
N SER A 690 25.94 2.84 5.37
CA SER A 690 25.40 3.75 6.39
C SER A 690 26.27 5.01 6.43
N ARG A 691 26.00 5.99 5.57
CA ARG A 691 26.55 7.32 5.75
C ARG A 691 25.78 7.98 6.89
N ARG A 692 26.46 8.29 8.01
CA ARG A 692 25.97 9.31 8.94
C ARG A 692 25.76 10.56 8.08
N LYS A 693 24.53 11.09 8.00
CA LYS A 693 24.29 12.36 7.29
C LYS A 693 25.13 13.40 8.02
N ARG A 694 26.27 13.80 7.46
CA ARG A 694 27.02 14.94 7.97
C ARG A 694 26.35 16.18 7.38
N GLN A 695 25.76 17.00 8.24
CA GLN A 695 25.27 18.31 7.80
C GLN A 695 26.41 19.28 7.99
N VAL A 696 26.75 20.01 6.94
CA VAL A 696 27.62 21.17 7.09
C VAL A 696 26.81 22.23 7.82
N ASN A 697 27.26 22.59 9.01
CA ASN A 697 26.77 23.74 9.73
C ASN A 697 27.10 24.97 8.89
N LYS A 698 26.07 25.58 8.28
CA LYS A 698 26.27 26.68 7.32
C LYS A 698 26.84 27.96 7.96
N GLN A 699 26.81 28.06 9.29
CA GLN A 699 27.31 29.21 10.03
C GLN A 699 28.78 29.03 10.44
N THR A 700 29.17 27.82 10.81
CA THR A 700 30.53 27.53 11.33
C THR A 700 31.43 26.80 10.33
N GLY A 701 30.89 26.31 9.22
CA GLY A 701 31.59 25.44 8.26
C GLY A 701 31.90 24.03 8.80
N ALA A 702 31.61 23.75 10.08
CA ALA A 702 31.86 22.47 10.72
C ALA A 702 30.90 21.39 10.22
N MET A 703 31.38 20.15 10.12
CA MET A 703 30.52 19.01 9.79
C MET A 703 29.87 18.44 11.06
N ASP A 704 28.62 18.80 11.30
CA ASP A 704 27.85 18.24 12.41
C ASP A 704 27.36 16.82 12.05
N PRO A 705 27.56 15.83 12.93
CA PRO A 705 27.02 14.49 12.74
C PRO A 705 25.49 14.52 12.92
N GLY A 706 24.75 14.39 11.82
CA GLY A 706 23.30 14.27 11.84
C GLY A 706 22.80 12.88 12.30
N ARG A 707 21.47 12.74 12.45
CA ARG A 707 20.81 11.49 12.87
C ARG A 707 21.30 10.32 12.02
N ALA A 708 21.78 9.26 12.69
CA ALA A 708 22.13 8.01 12.04
C ALA A 708 20.87 7.42 11.39
N SER A 709 20.81 7.41 10.07
CA SER A 709 19.82 6.61 9.36
C SER A 709 20.21 5.14 9.56
N LEU A 710 19.32 4.35 10.17
CA LEU A 710 19.45 2.89 10.32
C LEU A 710 19.27 2.20 8.95
N LYS A 711 20.05 2.56 7.94
CA LYS A 711 20.14 1.77 6.70
C LYS A 711 20.96 0.52 7.04
N THR A 712 20.26 -0.61 7.13
CA THR A 712 20.83 -1.93 7.37
C THR A 712 21.66 -2.38 6.16
N TYR A 713 22.75 -3.12 6.41
CA TYR A 713 23.47 -3.82 5.35
C TYR A 713 22.49 -4.77 4.64
N LYS A 714 22.60 -4.92 3.30
CA LYS A 714 21.88 -6.00 2.61
C LYS A 714 22.34 -7.33 3.23
N ALA A 715 21.39 -8.07 3.77
CA ALA A 715 21.55 -9.36 4.43
C ALA A 715 21.84 -10.49 3.43
N SER A 716 22.71 -10.25 2.45
CA SER A 716 23.08 -11.26 1.46
C SER A 716 24.52 -11.67 1.66
N THR A 717 24.79 -12.97 1.52
CA THR A 717 26.13 -13.56 1.55
C THR A 717 26.93 -13.26 0.28
N ASP A 718 26.29 -12.79 -0.78
CA ASP A 718 26.96 -12.57 -2.06
C ASP A 718 27.81 -11.31 -2.04
N CYS A 719 29.00 -11.42 -2.63
CA CYS A 719 29.87 -10.29 -2.91
C CYS A 719 29.54 -9.63 -4.26
N VAL A 720 29.92 -8.36 -4.41
CA VAL A 720 29.65 -7.58 -5.63
C VAL A 720 30.37 -8.17 -6.85
N SER A 721 31.60 -8.66 -6.67
CA SER A 721 32.36 -9.30 -7.75
C SER A 721 31.69 -10.56 -8.27
N HIS A 722 31.14 -11.38 -7.36
CA HIS A 722 30.37 -12.56 -7.72
C HIS A 722 29.16 -12.19 -8.58
N ARG A 723 28.35 -11.20 -8.17
CA ARG A 723 27.21 -10.74 -8.99
C ARG A 723 27.59 -10.11 -10.34
N ARG A 724 28.81 -9.57 -10.44
CA ARG A 724 29.32 -8.97 -11.68
C ARG A 724 29.81 -10.04 -12.66
N GLN A 725 30.52 -11.04 -12.14
CA GLN A 725 31.31 -11.99 -12.93
C GLN A 725 30.63 -13.35 -13.05
N VAL A 726 29.60 -13.63 -12.27
CA VAL A 726 28.83 -14.88 -12.36
C VAL A 726 27.52 -14.60 -13.08
N ALA A 727 27.37 -15.19 -14.26
CA ALA A 727 26.09 -15.43 -14.91
C ALA A 727 25.53 -16.76 -14.41
N THR A 728 24.22 -16.87 -14.23
CA THR A 728 23.58 -18.15 -13.94
C THR A 728 23.01 -18.70 -15.24
N VAL A 729 23.26 -19.98 -15.50
CA VAL A 729 22.47 -20.74 -16.48
C VAL A 729 21.44 -21.51 -15.68
N GLY A 730 20.17 -21.29 -15.98
CA GLY A 730 19.10 -21.82 -15.16
C GLY A 730 17.80 -22.04 -15.91
N TYR A 731 17.02 -22.97 -15.41
CA TYR A 731 15.67 -23.29 -15.85
C TYR A 731 14.80 -23.50 -14.62
N TRP A 732 13.49 -23.27 -14.75
CA TRP A 732 12.58 -23.45 -13.62
C TRP A 732 12.34 -24.94 -13.39
N MET A 733 11.91 -25.31 -12.18
CA MET A 733 11.55 -26.67 -11.80
C MET A 733 10.23 -26.66 -11.01
N PRO A 734 9.35 -27.65 -11.16
CA PRO A 734 8.17 -27.80 -10.29
C PRO A 734 8.56 -28.05 -8.83
N ASP A 735 7.91 -27.36 -7.89
CA ASP A 735 8.08 -27.54 -6.44
C ASP A 735 6.73 -27.63 -5.72
N PHE A 736 6.44 -28.81 -5.17
CA PHE A 736 5.15 -29.15 -4.56
C PHE A 736 5.13 -29.03 -3.02
N THR A 737 6.18 -28.50 -2.39
CA THR A 737 6.41 -28.54 -0.92
C THR A 737 5.59 -27.54 -0.04
N LEU A 738 4.41 -27.07 -0.51
CA LEU A 738 3.38 -26.13 0.08
C LEU A 738 3.65 -24.62 -0.13
N SER A 739 2.68 -23.69 -0.32
CA SER A 739 1.29 -23.53 0.18
C SER A 739 0.37 -22.69 -0.76
N VAL A 740 -0.96 -22.79 -0.57
CA VAL A 740 -2.01 -21.95 -1.19
C VAL A 740 -1.94 -20.52 -0.64
N ARG A 741 -1.89 -19.50 -1.52
CA ARG A 741 -2.09 -18.08 -1.14
C ARG A 741 -3.47 -17.60 -1.60
N THR A 742 -4.07 -16.76 -0.77
CA THR A 742 -5.18 -15.89 -1.16
C THR A 742 -4.60 -14.67 -1.85
N GLN A 743 -5.02 -14.42 -3.09
CA GLN A 743 -4.60 -13.25 -3.87
C GLN A 743 -5.27 -11.99 -3.30
N ILE A 744 -4.52 -10.89 -3.26
CA ILE A 744 -5.08 -9.55 -3.07
C ILE A 744 -5.48 -9.10 -4.48
N ASP A 745 -6.74 -8.78 -4.70
CA ASP A 745 -7.20 -8.31 -6.00
C ASP A 745 -6.46 -7.03 -6.39
N LEU A 746 -5.56 -7.17 -7.36
CA LEU A 746 -5.06 -6.10 -8.19
C LEU A 746 -6.15 -5.89 -9.25
N HIS A 747 -7.17 -5.10 -8.95
CA HIS A 747 -8.25 -4.92 -9.91
C HIS A 747 -7.70 -4.43 -11.25
N ASP A 748 -8.11 -5.16 -12.28
CA ASP A 748 -7.68 -4.96 -13.65
C ASP A 748 -8.20 -3.66 -14.23
N GLN A 749 -7.48 -3.26 -15.27
CA GLN A 749 -7.44 -1.97 -15.93
C GLN A 749 -8.78 -1.62 -16.57
N GLY A 750 -9.35 -0.46 -16.22
CA GLY A 750 -10.56 0.03 -16.89
C GLY A 750 -10.66 1.54 -17.03
N THR A 751 -10.35 2.32 -16.00
CA THR A 751 -10.64 3.78 -16.04
C THR A 751 -9.69 4.67 -15.27
N VAL A 752 -8.80 4.11 -14.44
CA VAL A 752 -7.92 4.91 -13.58
C VAL A 752 -6.47 4.53 -13.84
N ASP A 753 -5.67 5.50 -14.26
CA ASP A 753 -4.22 5.39 -14.43
C ASP A 753 -3.55 5.20 -13.04
N LEU A 754 -3.57 3.96 -12.55
CA LEU A 754 -3.07 3.56 -11.23
C LEU A 754 -1.54 3.70 -11.11
N ASP A 755 -0.83 3.81 -12.23
CA ASP A 755 0.63 4.04 -12.26
C ASP A 755 1.00 5.48 -11.88
N ASN A 756 0.05 6.42 -12.01
CA ASN A 756 0.20 7.81 -11.60
C ASN A 756 -0.28 8.09 -10.16
N MET A 757 -0.78 7.08 -9.43
CA MET A 757 -1.22 7.26 -8.05
C MET A 757 -0.04 7.42 -7.09
N GLN A 758 0.12 8.65 -6.57
CA GLN A 758 0.93 8.89 -5.36
C GLN A 758 0.28 8.29 -4.09
N ALA A 759 -1.01 7.93 -4.16
CA ALA A 759 -1.81 7.37 -3.09
C ALA A 759 -1.65 5.85 -2.97
N GLY A 760 -1.55 5.34 -1.74
CA GLY A 760 -1.48 3.89 -1.49
C GLY A 760 -2.82 3.16 -1.57
N PHE A 761 -3.93 3.90 -1.49
CA PHE A 761 -5.30 3.36 -1.49
C PHE A 761 -6.24 4.28 -2.26
N ASN A 762 -7.16 3.69 -3.03
CA ASN A 762 -8.29 4.35 -3.65
C ASN A 762 -9.58 3.60 -3.29
N ILE A 763 -10.70 4.33 -3.17
CA ILE A 763 -12.01 3.73 -2.94
C ILE A 763 -12.91 4.14 -4.08
N ASP A 764 -13.35 3.16 -4.87
CA ASP A 764 -14.46 3.36 -5.78
C ASP A 764 -15.74 3.51 -4.96
N SER A 765 -16.29 4.73 -4.92
CA SER A 765 -17.45 5.02 -4.08
C SER A 765 -18.68 4.25 -4.51
N GLU A 766 -18.92 4.02 -5.80
CA GLU A 766 -20.13 3.32 -6.24
C GLU A 766 -20.10 1.85 -5.84
N ARG A 767 -18.98 1.17 -6.12
CA ARG A 767 -18.77 -0.22 -5.71
C ARG A 767 -18.78 -0.39 -4.20
N PHE A 768 -18.16 0.54 -3.47
CA PHE A 768 -18.16 0.50 -2.01
C PHE A 768 -19.58 0.58 -1.43
N HIS A 769 -20.43 1.47 -1.96
CA HIS A 769 -21.82 1.56 -1.50
C HIS A 769 -22.66 0.33 -1.93
N ALA A 770 -22.43 -0.23 -3.12
CA ALA A 770 -23.08 -1.46 -3.56
C ALA A 770 -22.75 -2.63 -2.61
N TRP A 771 -21.47 -2.83 -2.30
CA TRP A 771 -21.00 -3.85 -1.36
C TRP A 771 -21.62 -3.70 0.04
N LEU A 772 -21.75 -2.46 0.54
CA LEU A 772 -22.43 -2.22 1.81
C LEU A 772 -23.94 -2.58 1.75
N LYS A 773 -24.62 -2.26 0.64
CA LYS A 773 -26.04 -2.61 0.43
C LYS A 773 -26.28 -4.12 0.34
N GLU A 774 -25.32 -4.88 -0.18
CA GLU A 774 -25.35 -6.35 -0.23
C GLU A 774 -25.18 -7.02 1.14
N GLY A 775 -25.03 -6.25 2.23
CA GLY A 775 -25.01 -6.77 3.60
C GLY A 775 -23.62 -6.91 4.19
N ALA A 776 -22.56 -6.42 3.53
CA ALA A 776 -21.19 -6.49 4.03
C ALA A 776 -21.01 -5.85 5.42
N TRP A 777 -21.74 -4.75 5.71
CA TRP A 777 -21.71 -4.11 7.03
C TRP A 777 -22.14 -5.09 8.14
N GLY A 778 -23.25 -5.81 7.92
CA GLY A 778 -23.76 -6.81 8.86
C GLY A 778 -22.80 -7.99 9.03
N LEU A 779 -22.18 -8.45 7.94
CA LEU A 779 -21.18 -9.53 7.99
C LEU A 779 -19.95 -9.14 8.83
N MET A 780 -19.43 -7.92 8.66
CA MET A 780 -18.29 -7.43 9.47
C MET A 780 -18.64 -7.37 10.96
N LEU A 781 -19.85 -6.92 11.31
CA LEU A 781 -20.34 -6.90 12.69
C LEU A 781 -20.46 -8.31 13.26
N ALA A 782 -21.03 -9.25 12.51
CA ALA A 782 -21.15 -10.65 12.93
C ALA A 782 -19.78 -11.30 13.18
N GLN A 783 -18.79 -11.03 12.31
CA GLN A 783 -17.41 -11.52 12.50
C GLN A 783 -16.74 -10.90 13.74
N HIS A 784 -16.94 -9.59 13.99
CA HIS A 784 -16.48 -8.94 15.20
C HIS A 784 -17.08 -9.59 16.46
N ASP A 785 -18.40 -9.76 16.50
CA ASP A 785 -19.13 -10.25 17.67
C ASP A 785 -18.84 -11.73 17.94
N ALA A 786 -18.72 -12.55 16.90
CA ALA A 786 -18.27 -13.95 17.01
C ALA A 786 -16.86 -14.03 17.61
N ALA A 787 -15.92 -13.21 17.13
CA ALA A 787 -14.56 -13.15 17.68
C ALA A 787 -14.57 -12.70 19.15
N MET A 788 -15.41 -11.72 19.51
CA MET A 788 -15.56 -11.26 20.89
C MET A 788 -16.10 -12.37 21.79
N GLN A 789 -17.21 -13.01 21.42
CA GLN A 789 -17.84 -14.10 22.17
C GLN A 789 -16.87 -15.28 22.36
N GLN A 790 -16.17 -15.68 21.31
CA GLN A 790 -15.18 -16.76 21.38
C GLN A 790 -14.08 -16.46 22.41
N ARG A 791 -13.60 -15.21 22.49
CA ARG A 791 -12.57 -14.82 23.46
C ARG A 791 -13.10 -14.76 24.89
N ILE A 792 -14.32 -14.26 25.07
CA ILE A 792 -14.99 -14.27 26.39
C ILE A 792 -15.14 -15.70 26.89
N ALA A 793 -15.66 -16.60 26.05
CA ALA A 793 -15.82 -18.03 26.37
C ALA A 793 -14.48 -18.69 26.75
N LYS A 794 -13.39 -18.32 26.07
CA LYS A 794 -12.04 -18.83 26.33
C LYS A 794 -11.27 -18.05 27.41
N ARG A 795 -11.88 -17.04 28.05
CA ARG A 795 -11.24 -16.13 29.03
C ARG A 795 -9.94 -15.48 28.51
N LEU A 796 -9.90 -15.15 27.23
CA LEU A 796 -8.76 -14.51 26.57
C LEU A 796 -8.90 -12.97 26.56
N PRO A 797 -7.79 -12.22 26.55
CA PRO A 797 -7.84 -10.76 26.56
C PRO A 797 -8.51 -10.22 25.29
N LEU A 798 -9.48 -9.30 25.43
CA LEU A 798 -10.22 -8.72 24.29
C LEU A 798 -9.35 -7.80 23.40
N ARG A 799 -8.38 -7.10 24.01
CA ARG A 799 -7.43 -6.22 23.28
C ARG A 799 -6.19 -7.00 22.88
N ALA A 800 -6.39 -7.90 21.93
CA ALA A 800 -5.35 -8.68 21.30
C ALA A 800 -5.56 -8.65 19.79
N TYR A 801 -4.47 -8.63 19.03
CA TYR A 801 -4.56 -8.66 17.57
C TYR A 801 -5.15 -10.00 17.11
N HIS A 802 -6.08 -9.95 16.15
CA HIS A 802 -6.87 -11.10 15.71
C HIS A 802 -6.34 -11.78 14.44
N GLY A 803 -5.46 -11.13 13.68
CA GLY A 803 -4.90 -11.66 12.44
C GLY A 803 -5.19 -10.80 11.22
N THR A 804 -4.68 -11.24 10.07
CA THR A 804 -4.69 -10.47 8.82
C THR A 804 -5.96 -10.66 7.96
N ALA A 805 -6.85 -11.59 8.33
CA ALA A 805 -8.07 -11.90 7.57
C ALA A 805 -8.95 -10.68 7.19
N PRO A 806 -9.19 -9.68 8.07
CA PRO A 806 -9.96 -8.51 7.70
C PRO A 806 -9.38 -7.71 6.54
N ALA A 807 -8.05 -7.74 6.36
CA ALA A 807 -7.42 -7.04 5.26
C ALA A 807 -7.81 -7.66 3.92
N TYR A 808 -7.72 -8.99 3.81
CA TYR A 808 -8.09 -9.74 2.61
C TYR A 808 -9.58 -9.59 2.28
N PHE A 809 -10.45 -9.73 3.28
CA PHE A 809 -11.89 -9.61 3.09
C PHE A 809 -12.29 -8.25 2.50
N ILE A 810 -11.70 -7.17 3.02
CA ILE A 810 -11.96 -5.82 2.53
C ILE A 810 -11.38 -5.64 1.12
N THR A 811 -10.14 -6.03 0.87
CA THR A 811 -9.51 -5.79 -0.45
C THR A 811 -10.14 -6.59 -1.59
N SER A 812 -10.74 -7.76 -1.32
CA SER A 812 -11.33 -8.59 -2.39
C SER A 812 -12.73 -8.16 -2.83
N ASN A 813 -13.51 -7.50 -1.97
CA ASN A 813 -14.94 -7.30 -2.22
C ASN A 813 -15.45 -5.86 -2.11
N SER A 814 -14.69 -4.94 -1.51
CA SER A 814 -15.20 -3.61 -1.09
C SER A 814 -15.02 -2.47 -2.09
N GLY A 815 -14.40 -2.70 -3.25
CA GLY A 815 -14.01 -1.62 -4.17
C GLY A 815 -12.83 -0.77 -3.68
N VAL A 816 -12.14 -1.20 -2.63
CA VAL A 816 -10.86 -0.62 -2.19
C VAL A 816 -9.75 -1.18 -3.06
N SER A 817 -9.13 -0.34 -3.88
CA SER A 817 -8.00 -0.71 -4.73
C SER A 817 -6.67 -0.10 -4.24
N THR A 818 -5.57 -0.73 -4.60
CA THR A 818 -4.20 -0.28 -4.31
C THR A 818 -3.40 -0.13 -5.58
N SER A 819 -2.45 0.80 -5.63
CA SER A 819 -1.51 0.88 -6.76
C SER A 819 -0.62 -0.36 -6.83
N VAL A 820 -0.17 -0.72 -8.04
CA VAL A 820 0.70 -1.89 -8.28
C VAL A 820 1.95 -1.86 -7.41
N GLN A 821 2.59 -0.68 -7.28
CA GLN A 821 3.77 -0.48 -6.43
C GLN A 821 3.46 -0.71 -4.94
N PHE A 822 2.24 -0.38 -4.48
CA PHE A 822 1.85 -0.52 -3.09
C PHE A 822 1.39 -1.94 -2.74
N ALA A 823 0.84 -2.69 -3.70
CA ALA A 823 0.41 -4.07 -3.48
C ALA A 823 1.57 -5.00 -3.05
N ASP A 824 2.75 -4.83 -3.64
CA ASP A 824 3.98 -5.52 -3.23
C ASP A 824 4.34 -5.22 -1.77
N TYR A 825 4.24 -3.95 -1.38
CA TYR A 825 4.46 -3.53 0.00
C TYR A 825 3.41 -4.13 0.94
N MET A 826 2.13 -4.08 0.57
CA MET A 826 1.02 -4.59 1.38
C MET A 826 1.17 -6.09 1.62
N THR A 827 1.47 -6.87 0.57
CA THR A 827 1.67 -8.33 0.68
C THR A 827 2.81 -8.67 1.64
N LYS A 828 3.93 -7.97 1.53
CA LYS A 828 5.08 -8.12 2.44
C LYS A 828 4.74 -7.69 3.86
N ALA A 829 3.98 -6.61 4.02
CA ALA A 829 3.56 -6.09 5.31
C ALA A 829 2.60 -7.06 6.02
N LEU A 830 1.60 -7.62 5.32
CA LEU A 830 0.67 -8.61 5.86
C LEU A 830 1.40 -9.89 6.27
N SER A 831 2.29 -10.40 5.41
CA SER A 831 3.10 -11.58 5.73
C SER A 831 3.93 -11.38 7.01
N ARG A 832 4.61 -10.24 7.11
CA ARG A 832 5.37 -9.87 8.32
C ARG A 832 4.47 -9.74 9.54
N THR A 833 3.33 -9.06 9.41
CA THR A 833 2.37 -8.84 10.50
C THR A 833 1.83 -10.19 11.00
N GLU A 834 1.52 -11.13 10.11
CA GLU A 834 1.10 -12.49 10.48
C GLU A 834 2.20 -13.24 11.25
N CYS A 835 3.46 -13.15 10.81
CA CYS A 835 4.59 -13.73 11.55
C CYS A 835 4.74 -13.11 12.95
N PHE A 836 4.61 -11.79 13.07
CA PHE A 836 4.67 -11.08 14.36
C PHE A 836 3.50 -11.44 15.28
N HIS A 837 2.32 -11.69 14.70
CA HIS A 837 1.16 -12.16 15.44
C HIS A 837 1.40 -13.54 16.03
N LYS A 838 1.86 -14.50 15.21
CA LYS A 838 2.18 -15.87 15.63
C LYS A 838 3.29 -15.91 16.70
N ALA A 839 4.24 -14.97 16.63
CA ALA A 839 5.27 -14.80 17.65
C ALA A 839 4.80 -14.02 18.92
N GLY A 840 3.52 -13.66 19.03
CA GLY A 840 2.94 -13.00 20.20
C GLY A 840 3.38 -11.53 20.41
N LEU A 841 4.07 -10.92 19.45
CA LEU A 841 4.76 -9.63 19.63
C LEU A 841 3.81 -8.46 19.85
N PHE A 842 2.63 -8.49 19.24
CA PHE A 842 1.63 -7.43 19.42
C PHE A 842 1.06 -7.40 20.84
N ASN A 843 0.98 -8.55 21.51
CA ASN A 843 0.55 -8.63 22.91
C ASN A 843 1.65 -8.11 23.84
N LEU A 844 2.91 -8.51 23.58
CA LEU A 844 4.08 -8.00 24.31
C LEU A 844 4.16 -6.47 24.22
N GLY A 845 3.94 -5.90 23.04
CA GLY A 845 4.00 -4.45 22.81
C GLY A 845 2.95 -3.61 23.55
N GLN A 846 1.88 -4.22 24.06
CA GLN A 846 0.86 -3.52 24.87
C GLN A 846 1.21 -3.48 26.37
N MET A 847 2.18 -4.28 26.83
CA MET A 847 2.56 -4.34 28.23
C MET A 847 3.25 -3.05 28.71
N PRO A 848 3.25 -2.75 30.02
CA PRO A 848 4.08 -1.70 30.61
C PRO A 848 5.57 -1.89 30.29
N SER A 849 6.29 -0.80 30.02
CA SER A 849 7.72 -0.81 29.66
C SER A 849 8.59 -1.61 30.64
N LYS A 850 8.32 -1.47 31.95
CA LYS A 850 9.00 -2.22 33.00
C LYS A 850 8.85 -3.73 32.84
N LEU A 851 7.68 -4.23 32.44
CA LEU A 851 7.46 -5.67 32.25
C LEU A 851 8.12 -6.17 30.97
N ILE A 852 8.11 -5.37 29.90
CA ILE A 852 8.76 -5.75 28.64
C ILE A 852 10.27 -5.90 28.84
N ALA A 853 10.90 -4.99 29.60
CA ALA A 853 12.34 -5.01 29.84
C ALA A 853 12.85 -6.30 30.55
N HIS A 854 11.98 -6.99 31.29
CA HIS A 854 12.31 -8.24 31.99
C HIS A 854 11.89 -9.50 31.22
N HIS A 855 11.32 -9.37 30.02
CA HIS A 855 10.87 -10.52 29.25
C HIS A 855 12.08 -11.31 28.71
N PRO A 856 12.11 -12.66 28.81
CA PRO A 856 13.29 -13.47 28.46
C PRO A 856 13.80 -13.27 27.03
N SER A 857 12.90 -13.04 26.08
CA SER A 857 13.25 -12.82 24.66
C SER A 857 13.66 -11.38 24.34
N VAL A 858 13.65 -10.45 25.29
CA VAL A 858 13.98 -9.03 25.08
C VAL A 858 15.44 -8.78 25.41
N VAL A 859 16.14 -8.10 24.49
CA VAL A 859 17.53 -7.69 24.64
C VAL A 859 17.69 -6.18 24.45
N THR A 860 18.72 -5.63 25.08
CA THR A 860 19.05 -4.20 24.96
C THR A 860 19.56 -3.88 23.56
N MET A 861 19.48 -2.62 23.14
CA MET A 861 20.04 -2.20 21.86
C MET A 861 21.57 -2.34 21.80
N ALA A 862 22.26 -2.28 22.95
CA ALA A 862 23.69 -2.58 23.03
C ALA A 862 23.97 -4.05 22.70
N GLN A 863 23.20 -4.98 23.28
CA GLN A 863 23.29 -6.41 23.00
C GLN A 863 22.95 -6.71 21.52
N HIS A 864 21.87 -6.14 21.00
CA HIS A 864 21.51 -6.26 19.58
C HIS A 864 22.61 -5.75 18.65
N ARG A 865 23.22 -4.59 18.94
CA ARG A 865 24.35 -4.04 18.17
C ARG A 865 25.56 -4.98 18.19
N SER A 866 25.87 -5.58 19.33
CA SER A 866 26.94 -6.59 19.47
C SER A 866 26.65 -7.85 18.64
N GLN A 867 25.44 -8.41 18.75
CA GLN A 867 25.00 -9.55 17.95
C GLN A 867 25.10 -9.26 16.46
N LYS A 868 24.59 -8.10 16.02
CA LYS A 868 24.67 -7.66 14.63
C LYS A 868 26.09 -7.56 14.12
N ALA A 869 27.02 -7.06 14.94
CA ALA A 869 28.43 -6.99 14.56
C ALA A 869 29.00 -8.39 14.25
N ASN A 870 28.70 -9.40 15.07
CA ASN A 870 29.12 -10.78 14.81
C ASN A 870 28.54 -11.35 13.51
N HIS A 871 27.25 -11.13 13.24
CA HIS A 871 26.61 -11.56 11.98
C HIS A 871 27.24 -10.87 10.76
N LEU A 872 27.52 -9.56 10.86
CA LEU A 872 28.17 -8.82 9.78
C LEU A 872 29.60 -9.29 9.53
N LEU A 873 30.34 -9.68 10.57
CA LEU A 873 31.67 -10.26 10.43
C LEU A 873 31.62 -11.63 9.73
N ALA A 874 30.65 -12.48 10.09
CA ALA A 874 30.42 -13.75 9.40
C ALA A 874 30.06 -13.56 7.92
N ILE A 875 29.12 -12.67 7.60
CA ILE A 875 28.76 -12.33 6.21
C ILE A 875 29.98 -11.77 5.46
N ARG A 876 30.78 -10.92 6.10
CA ARG A 876 32.01 -10.37 5.51
C ARG A 876 33.02 -11.47 5.20
N HIS A 877 33.18 -12.44 6.09
CA HIS A 877 34.07 -13.60 5.89
C HIS A 877 33.63 -14.42 4.68
N LEU A 878 32.35 -14.78 4.59
CA LEU A 878 31.81 -15.52 3.45
C LEU A 878 31.94 -14.76 2.13
N ARG A 879 31.68 -13.44 2.14
CA ARG A 879 31.92 -12.58 0.97
C ARG A 879 33.38 -12.50 0.56
N ASN A 880 34.32 -12.65 1.50
CA ASN A 880 35.75 -12.66 1.20
C ASN A 880 36.15 -14.03 0.63
N LEU A 881 35.64 -15.13 1.18
CA LEU A 881 35.82 -16.48 0.63
C LEU A 881 35.27 -16.57 -0.79
N GLN A 882 34.05 -16.09 -1.03
CA GLN A 882 33.44 -16.05 -2.35
C GLN A 882 34.24 -15.15 -3.31
N ARG A 883 34.79 -14.01 -2.84
CA ARG A 883 35.71 -13.17 -3.63
C ARG A 883 36.98 -13.91 -4.05
N ARG A 884 37.61 -14.64 -3.11
CA ARG A 884 38.78 -15.48 -3.42
C ARG A 884 38.42 -16.58 -4.42
N ARG A 885 37.26 -17.24 -4.24
CA ARG A 885 36.76 -18.27 -5.15
C ARG A 885 36.53 -17.71 -6.56
N VAL A 886 35.84 -16.58 -6.70
CA VAL A 886 35.61 -15.94 -8.00
C VAL A 886 36.92 -15.51 -8.66
N HIS A 887 37.89 -15.01 -7.89
CA HIS A 887 39.22 -14.68 -8.40
C HIS A 887 40.00 -15.93 -8.86
N ALA A 888 39.94 -17.03 -8.10
CA ALA A 888 40.59 -18.30 -8.45
C ALA A 888 39.93 -18.99 -9.65
N LEU A 889 38.59 -19.00 -9.71
CA LEU A 889 37.82 -19.45 -10.88
C LEU A 889 38.16 -18.61 -12.10
N GLY A 890 38.45 -17.33 -11.90
CA GLY A 890 38.86 -16.45 -12.96
C GLY A 890 40.23 -16.73 -13.58
N LEU A 891 41.13 -17.35 -12.81
CA LEU A 891 42.46 -17.77 -13.26
C LEU A 891 42.44 -19.13 -13.98
N THR A 892 41.37 -19.92 -13.85
CA THR A 892 41.24 -21.29 -14.38
C THR A 892 40.35 -21.39 -15.63
N ASN A 893 39.73 -20.29 -16.06
CA ASN A 893 38.55 -20.33 -16.94
C ASN A 893 38.82 -20.43 -18.46
N THR A 894 40.07 -20.59 -18.89
CA THR A 894 40.38 -20.81 -20.31
C THR A 894 40.36 -22.28 -20.74
N GLN A 895 40.27 -23.25 -19.82
CA GLN A 895 40.61 -24.64 -20.16
C GLN A 895 39.55 -25.74 -20.03
N ASP A 896 38.31 -25.52 -19.55
CA ASP A 896 37.33 -26.63 -19.62
C ASP A 896 35.83 -26.24 -19.63
N ALA A 897 35.38 -25.58 -20.70
CA ALA A 897 33.95 -25.30 -20.92
C ALA A 897 33.12 -26.59 -21.09
N ALA A 898 33.72 -27.66 -21.63
CA ALA A 898 33.06 -28.94 -21.84
C ALA A 898 32.70 -29.62 -20.52
N ALA A 899 33.64 -29.75 -19.59
CA ALA A 899 33.39 -30.38 -18.30
C ALA A 899 32.22 -29.75 -17.52
N ARG A 900 32.10 -28.41 -17.55
CA ARG A 900 30.99 -27.69 -16.87
C ARG A 900 29.63 -27.92 -17.52
N VAL A 901 29.60 -28.06 -18.85
CA VAL A 901 28.34 -28.36 -19.56
C VAL A 901 27.94 -29.82 -19.32
N ILE A 902 28.91 -30.74 -19.26
CA ILE A 902 28.68 -32.16 -18.92
C ILE A 902 28.10 -32.29 -17.52
N GLN A 903 28.67 -31.61 -16.51
CA GLN A 903 28.11 -31.64 -15.15
C GLN A 903 26.66 -31.12 -15.11
N ARG A 904 26.35 -30.01 -15.79
CA ARG A 904 24.99 -29.45 -15.86
C ARG A 904 24.02 -30.38 -16.58
N LEU A 905 24.50 -31.14 -17.55
CA LEU A 905 23.72 -32.15 -18.26
C LEU A 905 23.35 -33.33 -17.36
N ASP A 906 24.29 -33.81 -16.53
CA ASP A 906 24.02 -34.88 -15.56
C ASP A 906 23.02 -34.42 -14.48
N GLU A 907 23.18 -33.19 -13.98
CA GLU A 907 22.24 -32.59 -13.04
C GLU A 907 20.84 -32.42 -13.67
N PHE A 908 20.76 -31.96 -14.93
CA PHE A 908 19.51 -31.88 -15.68
C PHE A 908 18.86 -33.25 -15.87
N ALA A 909 19.64 -34.29 -16.17
CA ALA A 909 19.14 -35.65 -16.32
C ALA A 909 18.46 -36.16 -15.04
N GLY A 910 19.10 -35.97 -13.89
CA GLY A 910 18.52 -36.32 -12.59
C GLY A 910 17.22 -35.55 -12.28
N GLN A 911 17.16 -34.26 -12.62
CA GLN A 911 15.93 -33.48 -12.41
C GLN A 911 14.81 -33.87 -13.37
N TYR A 912 15.13 -34.17 -14.62
CA TYR A 912 14.15 -34.63 -15.60
C TYR A 912 13.50 -35.95 -15.16
N GLN A 913 14.31 -36.89 -14.67
CA GLN A 913 13.83 -38.14 -14.08
C GLN A 913 12.89 -37.91 -12.90
N ARG A 914 13.25 -36.99 -11.98
CA ARG A 914 12.40 -36.63 -10.84
C ARG A 914 11.06 -36.06 -11.28
N VAL A 915 11.04 -35.06 -12.18
CA VAL A 915 9.77 -34.45 -12.64
C VAL A 915 8.90 -35.45 -13.40
N ALA A 916 9.51 -36.37 -14.15
CA ALA A 916 8.78 -37.45 -14.82
C ALA A 916 8.09 -38.40 -13.83
N LYS A 917 8.74 -38.76 -12.72
CA LYS A 917 8.12 -39.53 -11.62
C LYS A 917 6.97 -38.76 -10.97
N GLN A 918 7.12 -37.46 -10.75
CA GLN A 918 6.07 -36.58 -10.21
C GLN A 918 4.86 -36.48 -11.15
N HIS A 919 5.10 -36.40 -12.46
CA HIS A 919 4.05 -36.40 -13.47
C HIS A 919 3.23 -37.71 -13.45
N LEU A 920 3.90 -38.85 -13.32
CA LEU A 920 3.25 -40.15 -13.18
C LEU A 920 2.39 -40.21 -11.91
N ALA A 921 2.94 -39.83 -10.77
CA ALA A 921 2.21 -39.77 -9.50
C ALA A 921 1.00 -38.80 -9.57
N ALA A 922 1.15 -37.62 -10.19
CA ALA A 922 0.06 -36.66 -10.34
C ALA A 922 -1.04 -37.16 -11.30
N SER A 923 -0.66 -37.93 -12.33
CA SER A 923 -1.62 -38.54 -13.27
C SER A 923 -2.55 -39.53 -12.57
N LEU A 924 -2.04 -40.29 -11.59
CA LEU A 924 -2.84 -41.22 -10.79
C LEU A 924 -3.87 -40.50 -9.90
N LEU A 925 -3.65 -39.23 -9.56
CA LEU A 925 -4.53 -38.42 -8.69
C LEU A 925 -5.37 -37.39 -9.45
N GLN A 926 -5.38 -37.41 -10.79
CA GLN A 926 -5.94 -36.34 -11.62
C GLN A 926 -7.42 -36.02 -11.37
N HIS A 927 -8.21 -36.97 -10.87
CA HIS A 927 -9.65 -36.81 -10.59
C HIS A 927 -9.97 -36.46 -9.13
N ARG A 928 -8.94 -36.31 -8.29
CA ARG A 928 -9.08 -36.08 -6.84
C ARG A 928 -9.38 -34.62 -6.47
N GLY A 929 -9.39 -33.71 -7.46
CA GLY A 929 -9.71 -32.30 -7.27
C GLY A 929 -8.81 -31.36 -8.08
N GLU A 930 -9.15 -30.07 -8.06
CA GLU A 930 -8.49 -29.03 -8.85
C GLU A 930 -6.98 -28.94 -8.57
N GLN A 931 -6.55 -29.07 -7.31
CA GLN A 931 -5.13 -29.03 -6.94
C GLN A 931 -4.30 -30.16 -7.56
N SER A 932 -4.84 -31.38 -7.64
CA SER A 932 -4.12 -32.51 -8.24
C SER A 932 -4.01 -32.36 -9.75
N ARG A 933 -5.05 -31.79 -10.38
CA ARG A 933 -5.07 -31.44 -11.80
C ARG A 933 -4.06 -30.33 -12.13
N THR A 934 -3.97 -29.29 -11.29
CA THR A 934 -2.95 -28.24 -11.44
C THR A 934 -1.53 -28.82 -11.35
N LYS A 935 -1.24 -29.73 -10.41
CA LYS A 935 0.07 -30.40 -10.31
C LYS A 935 0.39 -31.23 -11.56
N LEU A 936 -0.61 -31.93 -12.10
CA LEU A 936 -0.47 -32.67 -13.36
C LEU A 936 -0.16 -31.74 -14.53
N ASP A 937 -0.87 -30.62 -14.65
CA ASP A 937 -0.68 -29.66 -15.73
C ASP A 937 0.70 -28.98 -15.64
N ILE A 938 1.16 -28.62 -14.44
CA ILE A 938 2.50 -28.03 -14.21
C ILE A 938 3.62 -29.01 -14.59
N THR A 939 3.56 -30.25 -14.11
CA THR A 939 4.58 -31.26 -14.44
C THR A 939 4.58 -31.60 -15.93
N ARG A 940 3.39 -31.68 -16.55
CA ARG A 940 3.22 -31.92 -17.98
C ARG A 940 3.83 -30.80 -18.81
N TYR A 941 3.52 -29.55 -18.46
CA TYR A 941 4.06 -28.37 -19.13
C TYR A 941 5.59 -28.33 -19.04
N TRP A 942 6.16 -28.61 -17.86
CA TRP A 942 7.61 -28.69 -17.67
C TRP A 942 8.29 -29.73 -18.58
N LEU A 943 7.75 -30.96 -18.60
CA LEU A 943 8.30 -32.06 -19.41
C LEU A 943 8.23 -31.76 -20.91
N LEU A 944 7.20 -31.03 -21.35
CA LEU A 944 7.04 -30.58 -22.74
C LEU A 944 8.01 -29.45 -23.09
N GLU A 945 8.15 -28.42 -22.23
CA GLU A 945 9.08 -27.29 -22.44
C GLU A 945 10.53 -27.76 -22.54
N HIS A 946 10.93 -28.71 -21.69
CA HIS A 946 12.32 -29.18 -21.60
C HIS A 946 12.58 -30.49 -22.35
N GLY A 947 11.54 -31.16 -22.87
CA GLY A 947 11.65 -32.38 -23.68
C GLY A 947 12.58 -32.25 -24.91
N PRO A 948 12.58 -31.13 -25.66
CA PRO A 948 13.49 -30.94 -26.79
C PRO A 948 14.97 -31.08 -26.42
N ALA A 949 15.36 -30.75 -25.18
CA ALA A 949 16.72 -30.89 -24.69
C ALA A 949 17.18 -32.36 -24.55
N LEU A 950 16.28 -33.35 -24.67
CA LEU A 950 16.62 -34.78 -24.73
C LEU A 950 16.71 -35.34 -26.14
N THR A 951 16.23 -34.58 -27.12
CA THR A 951 16.16 -35.01 -28.53
C THR A 951 17.11 -34.24 -29.44
N SER A 952 17.65 -33.12 -28.98
CA SER A 952 18.54 -32.27 -29.74
C SER A 952 19.70 -31.76 -28.88
N GLU A 953 20.93 -32.12 -29.27
CA GLU A 953 22.18 -31.60 -28.71
C GLU A 953 22.19 -30.05 -28.72
N LYS A 954 21.71 -29.45 -29.80
CA LYS A 954 21.62 -27.99 -29.95
C LYS A 954 20.66 -27.37 -28.93
N ALA A 955 19.53 -28.03 -28.64
CA ALA A 955 18.59 -27.56 -27.62
C ALA A 955 19.14 -27.73 -26.19
N ALA A 956 19.87 -28.83 -25.94
CA ALA A 956 20.55 -29.04 -24.66
C ALA A 956 21.63 -27.98 -24.41
N LEU A 957 22.46 -27.68 -25.41
CA LEU A 957 23.46 -26.61 -25.33
C LEU A 957 22.83 -25.22 -25.17
N ALA A 958 21.70 -24.96 -25.84
CA ALA A 958 20.95 -23.71 -25.69
C ALA A 958 20.38 -23.50 -24.28
N LEU A 959 20.01 -24.59 -23.60
CA LEU A 959 19.46 -24.58 -22.25
C LEU A 959 20.54 -24.56 -21.17
N LEU A 960 21.62 -25.32 -21.37
CA LEU A 960 22.60 -25.65 -20.34
C LEU A 960 23.94 -24.93 -20.47
N ALA A 961 24.20 -24.20 -21.55
CA ALA A 961 25.46 -23.46 -21.76
C ALA A 961 25.24 -21.96 -22.03
N THR A 962 26.19 -21.13 -21.62
CA THR A 962 26.21 -19.70 -21.99
C THR A 962 26.60 -19.52 -23.46
N GLN A 963 26.32 -18.35 -24.05
CA GLN A 963 26.74 -18.06 -25.44
C GLN A 963 28.26 -18.18 -25.63
N ALA A 964 29.05 -17.80 -24.62
CA ALA A 964 30.51 -17.93 -24.64
C ALA A 964 30.96 -19.40 -24.61
N GLU A 965 30.35 -20.23 -23.76
CA GLU A 965 30.64 -21.66 -23.68
C GLU A 965 30.18 -22.42 -24.93
N GLN A 966 29.01 -22.08 -25.48
CA GLN A 966 28.55 -22.63 -26.76
C GLN A 966 29.55 -22.34 -27.87
N LYS A 967 30.03 -21.10 -27.97
CA LYS A 967 31.03 -20.71 -28.96
C LYS A 967 32.32 -21.51 -28.76
N ALA A 968 32.82 -21.61 -27.52
CA ALA A 968 34.05 -22.34 -27.20
C ALA A 968 33.95 -23.85 -27.53
N ILE A 969 32.84 -24.49 -27.18
CA ILE A 969 32.60 -25.93 -27.43
C ILE A 969 32.45 -26.20 -28.93
N VAL A 970 31.72 -25.35 -29.67
CA VAL A 970 31.54 -25.53 -31.11
C VAL A 970 32.85 -25.31 -31.89
N THR A 971 33.75 -24.45 -31.38
CA THR A 971 35.06 -24.21 -32.01
C THR A 971 36.10 -25.29 -31.73
N ASP A 972 35.97 -26.06 -30.64
CA ASP A 972 36.90 -27.14 -30.28
C ASP A 972 36.27 -28.53 -30.54
N ARG A 973 36.81 -29.24 -31.54
CA ARG A 973 36.34 -30.56 -31.97
C ARG A 973 36.44 -31.62 -30.87
N LYS A 974 37.43 -31.55 -29.97
CA LYS A 974 37.58 -32.51 -28.85
C LYS A 974 36.56 -32.25 -27.75
N ALA A 975 36.37 -30.97 -27.40
CA ALA A 975 35.33 -30.54 -26.46
C ALA A 975 33.92 -30.92 -26.95
N LEU A 976 33.62 -30.67 -28.23
CA LEU A 976 32.34 -31.04 -28.85
C LEU A 976 32.10 -32.56 -28.79
N ALA A 977 33.12 -33.37 -29.11
CA ALA A 977 33.01 -34.83 -29.06
C ALA A 977 32.83 -35.37 -27.62
N ALA A 978 33.39 -34.70 -26.61
CA ALA A 978 33.19 -35.05 -25.21
C ALA A 978 31.75 -34.74 -24.75
N VAL A 979 31.24 -33.55 -25.06
CA VAL A 979 29.87 -33.14 -24.73
C VAL A 979 28.84 -34.01 -25.46
N ARG A 980 29.09 -34.36 -26.72
CA ARG A 980 28.22 -35.29 -27.48
C ARG A 980 28.11 -36.67 -26.85
N ARG A 981 29.25 -37.24 -26.42
CA ARG A 981 29.25 -38.56 -25.75
C ARG A 981 28.47 -38.52 -24.44
N ALA A 982 28.69 -37.49 -23.62
CA ALA A 982 27.93 -37.28 -22.38
C ALA A 982 26.43 -37.09 -22.66
N TYR A 983 26.07 -36.29 -23.67
CA TYR A 983 24.69 -36.09 -24.11
C TYR A 983 23.99 -37.39 -24.48
N CYS A 984 24.65 -38.24 -25.30
CA CYS A 984 24.11 -39.54 -25.68
C CYS A 984 23.95 -40.45 -24.46
N GLN A 985 24.92 -40.46 -23.54
CA GLN A 985 24.84 -41.27 -22.33
C GLN A 985 23.69 -40.83 -21.41
N ALA A 986 23.60 -39.53 -21.09
CA ALA A 986 22.54 -38.99 -20.25
C ALA A 986 21.14 -39.25 -20.85
N SER A 987 20.99 -39.08 -22.18
CA SER A 987 19.72 -39.35 -22.87
C SER A 987 19.33 -40.83 -22.78
N LEU A 988 20.30 -41.74 -22.89
CA LEU A 988 20.09 -43.19 -22.76
C LEU A 988 19.72 -43.58 -21.33
N GLU A 989 20.38 -43.01 -20.33
CA GLU A 989 20.10 -43.26 -18.91
C GLU A 989 18.69 -42.79 -18.51
N ILE A 990 18.27 -41.61 -18.97
CA ILE A 990 16.90 -41.13 -18.78
C ILE A 990 15.89 -42.08 -19.42
N ALA A 991 16.13 -42.51 -20.67
CA ALA A 991 15.23 -43.44 -21.35
C ALA A 991 15.10 -44.78 -20.62
N LYS A 992 16.22 -45.37 -20.19
CA LYS A 992 16.24 -46.61 -19.38
C LYS A 992 15.49 -46.46 -18.06
N HIS A 993 15.70 -45.35 -17.36
CA HIS A 993 15.07 -45.13 -16.05
C HIS A 993 13.55 -44.90 -16.16
N LEU A 994 13.10 -44.22 -17.21
CA LEU A 994 11.67 -44.05 -17.48
C LEU A 994 10.99 -45.39 -17.80
N ASP A 995 11.66 -46.24 -18.58
CA ASP A 995 11.19 -47.59 -18.91
C ASP A 995 11.14 -48.50 -17.66
N GLN A 996 12.18 -48.47 -16.84
CA GLN A 996 12.23 -49.17 -15.55
C GLN A 996 11.15 -48.69 -14.59
N THR A 997 10.96 -47.38 -14.46
CA THR A 997 9.91 -46.78 -13.61
C THR A 997 8.52 -47.18 -14.11
N GLY A 998 8.30 -47.18 -15.43
CA GLY A 998 7.05 -47.65 -16.03
C GLY A 998 6.79 -49.13 -15.78
N THR A 999 7.83 -49.97 -15.85
CA THR A 999 7.76 -51.41 -15.60
C THR A 999 7.49 -51.70 -14.11
N GLN A 1000 8.17 -51.02 -13.19
CA GLN A 1000 7.94 -51.13 -11.74
C GLN A 1000 6.52 -50.70 -11.37
N LEU A 1001 6.03 -49.60 -11.94
CA LEU A 1001 4.66 -49.15 -11.72
C LEU A 1001 3.65 -50.15 -12.29
N SER A 1002 3.93 -50.73 -13.47
CA SER A 1002 3.08 -51.76 -14.08
C SER A 1002 3.04 -53.04 -13.24
N ALA A 1003 4.17 -53.46 -12.66
CA ALA A 1003 4.24 -54.59 -11.73
C ALA A 1003 3.44 -54.32 -10.45
N LEU A 1004 3.61 -53.14 -9.82
CA LEU A 1004 2.83 -52.73 -8.64
C LEU A 1004 1.32 -52.67 -8.91
N VAL A 1005 0.92 -52.24 -10.11
CA VAL A 1005 -0.50 -52.21 -10.53
C VAL A 1005 -1.02 -53.61 -10.88
N SER A 1006 -0.17 -54.49 -11.42
CA SER A 1006 -0.55 -55.87 -11.80
C SER A 1006 -0.66 -56.79 -10.58
N ASP A 1007 0.25 -56.69 -9.62
CA ASP A 1007 0.15 -57.34 -8.30
C ASP A 1007 -1.11 -56.88 -7.55
N HIS A 1008 -1.59 -55.66 -7.84
CA HIS A 1008 -2.81 -55.15 -7.25
C HIS A 1008 -4.09 -55.77 -7.84
N GLN A 1009 -4.07 -56.18 -9.12
CA GLN A 1009 -5.20 -56.83 -9.79
C GLN A 1009 -5.39 -58.29 -9.36
N SER A 1010 -4.44 -58.89 -8.63
CA SER A 1010 -4.43 -60.32 -8.27
C SER A 1010 -4.76 -60.61 -6.79
N GLN A 1011 -4.92 -59.60 -5.94
CA GLN A 1011 -5.30 -59.78 -4.53
C GLN A 1011 -6.83 -59.62 -4.34
N ASP A 1012 -7.54 -60.75 -4.36
CA ASP A 1012 -8.97 -60.85 -4.02
C ASP A 1012 -9.18 -60.86 -2.50
N GLY A 1013 -10.06 -59.99 -1.98
CA GLY A 1013 -10.44 -60.01 -0.56
C GLY A 1013 -11.34 -58.87 -0.11
N PHE A 1014 -12.58 -58.80 -0.60
CA PHE A 1014 -13.62 -57.93 -0.04
C PHE A 1014 -14.69 -58.78 0.64
N GLU A 1015 -14.93 -58.60 1.95
CA GLU A 1015 -16.06 -59.23 2.67
C GLU A 1015 -17.22 -58.23 2.88
N PHE A 1016 -18.45 -58.75 2.85
CA PHE A 1016 -19.69 -57.98 2.75
C PHE A 1016 -20.25 -57.57 4.13
N GLY A 1017 -20.53 -56.27 4.32
CA GLY A 1017 -21.32 -55.72 5.43
C GLY A 1017 -22.38 -54.74 4.92
N GLU A 1018 -23.53 -54.62 5.62
CA GLU A 1018 -24.75 -53.96 5.10
C GLU A 1018 -24.60 -52.47 4.74
N TYR A 1019 -23.61 -51.71 5.26
CA TYR A 1019 -23.44 -50.28 4.95
C TYR A 1019 -22.00 -49.73 4.92
N CYS A 1020 -20.98 -50.58 5.11
CA CYS A 1020 -19.55 -50.22 5.04
C CYS A 1020 -18.76 -51.44 4.53
N TYR A 1021 -17.71 -51.21 3.73
CA TYR A 1021 -16.79 -52.27 3.31
C TYR A 1021 -15.54 -52.25 4.20
N GLU A 1022 -15.21 -53.39 4.81
CA GLU A 1022 -13.99 -53.58 5.59
C GLU A 1022 -13.02 -54.45 4.77
N ILE A 1023 -11.82 -53.96 4.49
CA ILE A 1023 -10.81 -54.76 3.78
C ILE A 1023 -10.19 -55.74 4.77
N THR A 1024 -10.51 -57.03 4.62
CA THR A 1024 -10.00 -58.09 5.51
C THR A 1024 -8.64 -58.64 5.05
N GLY A 1025 -8.23 -58.37 3.80
CA GLY A 1025 -6.95 -58.72 3.18
C GLY A 1025 -5.79 -57.74 3.46
N ASP A 1026 -4.57 -58.16 3.12
CA ASP A 1026 -3.33 -57.40 3.30
C ASP A 1026 -3.29 -56.20 2.33
N THR A 1027 -3.40 -54.96 2.82
CA THR A 1027 -3.38 -53.73 2.00
C THR A 1027 -1.98 -53.35 1.51
N GLY A 1028 -0.98 -54.22 1.72
CA GLY A 1028 0.43 -53.94 1.46
C GLY A 1028 0.75 -53.39 0.07
N ALA A 1029 0.05 -53.83 -0.98
CA ALA A 1029 0.25 -53.31 -2.34
C ALA A 1029 -0.32 -51.89 -2.54
N THR A 1030 -1.49 -51.60 -1.96
CA THR A 1030 -2.11 -50.25 -2.01
C THR A 1030 -1.32 -49.26 -1.17
N ASP A 1031 -0.87 -49.68 0.01
CA ASP A 1031 -0.07 -48.86 0.91
C ASP A 1031 1.32 -48.59 0.31
N ALA A 1032 1.95 -49.58 -0.33
CA ALA A 1032 3.20 -49.39 -1.06
C ALA A 1032 3.04 -48.41 -2.25
N LEU A 1033 1.92 -48.48 -2.98
CA LEU A 1033 1.62 -47.53 -4.06
C LEU A 1033 1.32 -46.13 -3.52
N ALA A 1034 0.61 -46.02 -2.40
CA ALA A 1034 0.31 -44.75 -1.73
C ALA A 1034 1.59 -44.11 -1.15
N ASP A 1035 2.48 -44.91 -0.56
CA ASP A 1035 3.79 -44.48 -0.09
C ASP A 1035 4.65 -43.94 -1.23
N TRP A 1036 4.73 -44.67 -2.35
CA TRP A 1036 5.44 -44.20 -3.54
C TRP A 1036 4.86 -42.87 -4.06
N ILE A 1037 3.53 -42.72 -4.13
CA ILE A 1037 2.90 -41.46 -4.54
C ILE A 1037 3.25 -40.32 -3.56
N CYS A 1038 3.21 -40.58 -2.26
CA CYS A 1038 3.53 -39.60 -1.22
C CYS A 1038 5.02 -39.21 -1.20
N GLU A 1039 5.93 -40.13 -1.54
CA GLU A 1039 7.35 -39.83 -1.76
C GLU A 1039 7.57 -38.90 -2.95
N GLN A 1040 6.85 -39.12 -4.06
CA GLN A 1040 7.02 -38.29 -5.27
C GLN A 1040 6.29 -36.94 -5.16
N LEU A 1041 5.16 -36.88 -4.45
CA LEU A 1041 4.34 -35.66 -4.28
C LEU A 1041 4.29 -35.22 -2.80
N PRO A 1042 5.29 -34.45 -2.32
CA PRO A 1042 5.29 -33.93 -0.97
C PRO A 1042 3.99 -33.18 -0.62
N GLY A 1043 3.44 -33.46 0.55
CA GLY A 1043 2.21 -32.83 1.05
C GLY A 1043 0.90 -33.55 0.68
N THR A 1044 0.94 -34.65 -0.08
CA THR A 1044 -0.21 -35.57 -0.14
C THR A 1044 -0.26 -36.43 1.12
N ASN A 1045 -1.44 -36.54 1.72
CA ASN A 1045 -1.65 -37.36 2.92
C ASN A 1045 -1.81 -38.83 2.50
N HIS A 1046 -0.95 -39.72 3.02
CA HIS A 1046 -0.92 -41.15 2.72
C HIS A 1046 -2.31 -41.78 2.82
N TYR A 1047 -2.96 -41.68 3.99
CA TYR A 1047 -4.29 -42.23 4.25
C TYR A 1047 -5.34 -41.82 3.20
N SER A 1048 -5.37 -40.53 2.87
CA SER A 1048 -6.32 -40.00 1.90
C SER A 1048 -6.02 -40.42 0.46
N THR A 1049 -4.78 -40.76 0.15
CA THR A 1049 -4.35 -41.31 -1.14
C THR A 1049 -4.70 -42.79 -1.23
N THR A 1050 -4.40 -43.58 -0.19
CA THR A 1050 -4.79 -45.00 -0.08
C THR A 1050 -6.30 -45.16 -0.25
N SER A 1051 -7.10 -44.38 0.47
CA SER A 1051 -8.57 -44.42 0.40
C SER A 1051 -9.11 -44.11 -1.01
N TYR A 1052 -8.50 -43.16 -1.73
CA TYR A 1052 -8.87 -42.84 -3.10
C TYR A 1052 -8.53 -43.99 -4.07
N LEU A 1053 -7.35 -44.61 -3.93
CA LEU A 1053 -6.94 -45.76 -4.75
C LEU A 1053 -7.89 -46.95 -4.54
N ILE A 1054 -8.21 -47.25 -3.28
CA ILE A 1054 -9.18 -48.29 -2.90
C ILE A 1054 -10.55 -48.04 -3.54
N THR A 1055 -11.05 -46.80 -3.47
CA THR A 1055 -12.34 -46.41 -4.06
C THR A 1055 -12.33 -46.62 -5.58
N MET A 1056 -11.21 -46.32 -6.24
CA MET A 1056 -11.07 -46.52 -7.68
C MET A 1056 -11.05 -47.98 -8.11
N LEU A 1057 -10.46 -48.85 -7.28
CA LEU A 1057 -10.44 -50.30 -7.51
C LEU A 1057 -11.83 -50.91 -7.29
N ALA A 1058 -12.49 -50.57 -6.18
CA ALA A 1058 -13.86 -51.01 -5.91
C ALA A 1058 -14.79 -50.64 -7.09
N PHE A 1059 -14.63 -49.45 -7.67
CA PHE A 1059 -15.36 -49.04 -8.86
C PHE A 1059 -14.98 -49.85 -10.12
N ALA A 1060 -13.70 -50.13 -10.35
CA ALA A 1060 -13.23 -50.95 -11.48
C ALA A 1060 -13.76 -52.39 -11.44
N HIS A 1061 -14.05 -52.92 -10.23
CA HIS A 1061 -14.68 -54.21 -10.02
C HIS A 1061 -16.23 -54.17 -10.02
N GLY A 1062 -16.83 -53.05 -10.44
CA GLY A 1062 -18.27 -52.95 -10.67
C GLY A 1062 -19.12 -52.73 -9.41
N MET A 1063 -18.53 -52.27 -8.31
CA MET A 1063 -19.25 -52.06 -7.03
C MET A 1063 -20.05 -50.74 -7.00
N PRO A 1064 -21.20 -50.68 -6.30
CA PRO A 1064 -22.05 -49.49 -6.23
C PRO A 1064 -21.41 -48.33 -5.43
N GLN A 1065 -21.61 -47.10 -5.92
CA GLN A 1065 -20.92 -45.85 -5.53
C GLN A 1065 -21.23 -45.29 -4.11
N GLN A 1066 -21.92 -46.02 -3.23
CA GLN A 1066 -22.50 -45.45 -1.98
C GLN A 1066 -21.84 -45.87 -0.65
N CYS A 1067 -20.75 -46.64 -0.65
CA CYS A 1067 -20.18 -47.16 0.61
C CYS A 1067 -18.79 -46.57 0.92
N ALA A 1068 -18.53 -46.36 2.22
CA ALA A 1068 -17.20 -46.03 2.74
C ALA A 1068 -16.37 -47.32 2.88
N VAL A 1069 -15.06 -47.24 2.55
CA VAL A 1069 -14.12 -48.37 2.65
C VAL A 1069 -13.06 -48.05 3.71
N PHE A 1070 -12.84 -48.97 4.66
CA PHE A 1070 -11.89 -48.82 5.78
C PHE A 1070 -10.80 -49.90 5.75
N GLY A 1071 -9.58 -49.54 6.19
CA GLY A 1071 -8.46 -50.48 6.29
C GLY A 1071 -8.33 -51.06 7.71
N LYS A 1072 -7.66 -52.22 7.84
CA LYS A 1072 -7.55 -53.00 9.09
C LYS A 1072 -6.94 -52.23 10.29
N GLN A 1073 -6.14 -51.19 10.04
CA GLN A 1073 -5.57 -50.30 11.08
C GLN A 1073 -6.59 -49.36 11.74
N ASP A 1074 -7.83 -49.28 11.24
CA ASP A 1074 -8.86 -48.37 11.78
C ASP A 1074 -9.64 -48.92 12.99
N SER A 1075 -9.39 -50.17 13.39
CA SER A 1075 -10.08 -50.84 14.52
C SER A 1075 -9.78 -50.25 15.91
N GLU A 1076 -8.82 -49.32 16.03
CA GLU A 1076 -8.47 -48.65 17.30
C GLU A 1076 -9.09 -47.24 17.48
N ASN A 1077 -9.90 -46.75 16.53
CA ASN A 1077 -10.47 -45.39 16.60
C ASN A 1077 -11.84 -45.35 17.30
N THR A 1078 -12.12 -44.25 18.04
CA THR A 1078 -13.40 -44.03 18.70
C THR A 1078 -14.58 -43.85 17.72
N PRO A 1079 -15.80 -44.31 18.05
CA PRO A 1079 -16.98 -44.27 17.16
C PRO A 1079 -17.30 -42.89 16.57
N GLN A 1080 -17.03 -41.81 17.34
CA GLN A 1080 -17.24 -40.42 16.90
C GLN A 1080 -16.30 -40.03 15.75
N LYS A 1081 -15.03 -40.46 15.79
CA LYS A 1081 -14.05 -40.18 14.72
C LYS A 1081 -14.38 -40.92 13.44
N LEU A 1082 -14.92 -42.14 13.55
CA LEU A 1082 -15.44 -42.91 12.42
C LEU A 1082 -16.65 -42.21 11.79
N ALA A 1083 -17.57 -41.66 12.60
CA ALA A 1083 -18.73 -40.91 12.12
C ALA A 1083 -18.35 -39.58 11.41
N ASP A 1084 -17.46 -38.78 11.99
CA ASP A 1084 -16.99 -37.51 11.38
C ASP A 1084 -16.24 -37.76 10.05
N ARG A 1085 -15.49 -38.86 9.99
CA ARG A 1085 -14.79 -39.30 8.77
C ARG A 1085 -15.74 -39.84 7.71
N ALA A 1086 -16.76 -40.61 8.09
CA ALA A 1086 -17.80 -41.07 7.19
C ALA A 1086 -18.61 -39.90 6.59
N HIS A 1087 -18.83 -38.84 7.38
CA HIS A 1087 -19.45 -37.60 6.91
C HIS A 1087 -18.57 -36.88 5.88
N LEU A 1088 -17.27 -36.73 6.14
CA LEU A 1088 -16.32 -36.10 5.22
C LEU A 1088 -16.17 -36.89 3.91
N ALA A 1089 -16.16 -38.23 3.99
CA ALA A 1089 -16.15 -39.10 2.81
C ALA A 1089 -17.43 -38.96 1.97
N LYS A 1090 -18.61 -38.86 2.62
CA LYS A 1090 -19.89 -38.57 1.93
C LYS A 1090 -19.90 -37.21 1.23
N GLU A 1091 -19.31 -36.17 1.82
CA GLU A 1091 -19.18 -34.86 1.16
C GLU A 1091 -18.21 -34.90 -0.03
N GLN A 1092 -17.09 -35.63 0.10
CA GLN A 1092 -16.12 -35.80 -0.98
C GLN A 1092 -16.70 -36.62 -2.14
N MET A 1093 -17.50 -37.66 -1.87
CA MET A 1093 -18.20 -38.44 -2.89
C MET A 1093 -19.25 -37.62 -3.66
N LYS A 1094 -19.95 -36.68 -3.01
CA LYS A 1094 -20.86 -35.75 -3.70
C LYS A 1094 -20.14 -34.87 -4.73
N GLN A 1095 -18.87 -34.52 -4.51
CA GLN A 1095 -18.07 -33.76 -5.48
C GLN A 1095 -17.61 -34.60 -6.67
N VAL A 1096 -17.28 -35.87 -6.46
CA VAL A 1096 -16.89 -36.81 -7.53
C VAL A 1096 -18.06 -37.11 -8.47
N HIS A 1097 -19.29 -37.22 -7.92
CA HIS A 1097 -20.51 -37.58 -8.64
C HIS A 1097 -20.91 -36.58 -9.75
N LEU A 1098 -20.49 -35.32 -9.65
CA LEU A 1098 -20.78 -34.28 -10.66
C LEU A 1098 -19.86 -34.34 -11.90
N SER A 1099 -18.82 -35.18 -11.91
CA SER A 1099 -17.76 -35.13 -12.93
C SER A 1099 -17.50 -36.43 -13.72
N ALA A 1100 -18.14 -37.54 -13.35
CA ALA A 1100 -17.85 -38.84 -13.95
C ALA A 1100 -18.92 -39.30 -14.95
N LYS A 1101 -18.59 -39.29 -16.26
CA LYS A 1101 -19.32 -40.03 -17.31
C LYS A 1101 -18.60 -41.36 -17.63
N PRO A 1102 -19.29 -42.38 -18.20
CA PRO A 1102 -18.82 -43.77 -18.34
C PRO A 1102 -17.57 -44.05 -19.21
N ARG A 1103 -16.87 -43.01 -19.70
CA ARG A 1103 -15.65 -43.12 -20.53
C ARG A 1103 -14.34 -43.35 -19.73
N GLN A 1104 -14.42 -43.44 -18.40
CA GLN A 1104 -13.24 -43.35 -17.52
C GLN A 1104 -12.38 -44.64 -17.44
N LEU A 1105 -12.92 -45.81 -17.77
CA LEU A 1105 -12.16 -47.08 -17.82
C LEU A 1105 -11.44 -47.30 -19.16
N GLU A 1106 -11.97 -46.78 -20.27
CA GLU A 1106 -11.30 -46.81 -21.57
C GLU A 1106 -10.03 -45.93 -21.58
N VAL A 1107 -10.00 -44.85 -20.82
CA VAL A 1107 -8.83 -43.96 -20.74
C VAL A 1107 -7.67 -44.60 -19.97
N PHE A 1108 -7.94 -45.38 -18.92
CA PHE A 1108 -6.91 -46.07 -18.15
C PHE A 1108 -6.23 -47.18 -18.97
N SER A 1109 -7.01 -47.93 -19.76
CA SER A 1109 -6.49 -48.93 -20.70
C SER A 1109 -5.90 -48.34 -22.00
N ALA A 1110 -6.42 -47.21 -22.49
CA ALA A 1110 -5.89 -46.52 -23.67
C ALA A 1110 -4.60 -45.74 -23.38
N LEU A 1111 -4.45 -45.13 -22.20
CA LEU A 1111 -3.18 -44.51 -21.77
C LEU A 1111 -2.09 -45.56 -21.57
N TYR A 1112 -2.47 -46.77 -21.15
CA TYR A 1112 -1.57 -47.93 -21.01
C TYR A 1112 -1.09 -48.45 -22.38
N ARG A 1113 -2.00 -48.59 -23.38
CA ARG A 1113 -1.65 -49.05 -24.74
C ARG A 1113 -0.94 -47.99 -25.59
N ALA A 1114 -1.28 -46.71 -25.46
CA ALA A 1114 -0.71 -45.63 -26.26
C ALA A 1114 0.72 -45.24 -25.83
N ARG A 1115 1.09 -45.44 -24.56
CA ARG A 1115 2.43 -45.12 -24.07
C ARG A 1115 3.47 -46.23 -24.31
N SER A 1116 3.08 -47.51 -24.29
CA SER A 1116 4.01 -48.60 -24.65
C SER A 1116 4.42 -48.53 -26.12
N GLN A 1117 3.46 -48.30 -27.03
CA GLN A 1117 3.74 -48.16 -28.46
C GLN A 1117 4.55 -46.90 -28.82
N SER A 1118 4.33 -45.76 -28.12
CA SER A 1118 5.11 -44.54 -28.38
C SER A 1118 6.55 -44.60 -27.83
N ALA A 1119 6.79 -45.37 -26.77
CA ALA A 1119 8.12 -45.59 -26.21
C ALA A 1119 8.96 -46.52 -27.11
N GLU A 1120 8.37 -47.61 -27.61
CA GLU A 1120 9.00 -48.52 -28.57
C GLU A 1120 9.34 -47.83 -29.91
N LEU A 1121 8.41 -47.03 -30.46
CA LEU A 1121 8.64 -46.30 -31.73
C LEU A 1121 9.71 -45.20 -31.62
N LYS A 1122 9.85 -44.56 -30.46
CA LYS A 1122 10.88 -43.52 -30.22
C LYS A 1122 12.23 -44.12 -29.88
N ALA A 1123 12.28 -45.19 -29.09
CA ALA A 1123 13.50 -45.94 -28.80
C ALA A 1123 14.07 -46.61 -30.06
N SER A 1124 13.20 -47.17 -30.92
CA SER A 1124 13.61 -47.79 -32.18
C SER A 1124 14.11 -46.78 -33.22
N ARG A 1125 13.55 -45.56 -33.25
CA ARG A 1125 14.06 -44.46 -34.10
C ARG A 1125 15.39 -43.88 -33.59
N LEU A 1126 15.60 -43.80 -32.28
CA LEU A 1126 16.87 -43.39 -31.68
C LEU A 1126 17.97 -44.45 -31.93
N ALA A 1127 17.64 -45.73 -31.82
CA ALA A 1127 18.55 -46.84 -32.12
C ALA A 1127 18.94 -46.89 -33.61
N MET A 1128 18.00 -46.63 -34.53
CA MET A 1128 18.31 -46.50 -35.96
C MET A 1128 19.20 -45.28 -36.27
N ALA A 1129 18.98 -44.14 -35.60
CA ALA A 1129 19.83 -42.96 -35.74
C ALA A 1129 21.25 -43.21 -35.20
N MET A 1130 21.41 -43.97 -34.11
CA MET A 1130 22.71 -44.39 -33.58
C MET A 1130 23.44 -45.38 -34.51
N GLY A 1131 22.71 -46.27 -35.19
CA GLY A 1131 23.27 -47.16 -36.21
C GLY A 1131 23.75 -46.42 -37.47
N ALA A 1132 23.16 -45.27 -37.79
CA ALA A 1132 23.60 -44.41 -38.88
C ALA A 1132 24.84 -43.58 -38.49
N ILE A 1133 24.91 -43.08 -37.25
CA ILE A 1133 26.03 -42.28 -36.74
C ILE A 1133 27.29 -43.15 -36.53
N THR A 1134 27.15 -44.37 -36.00
CA THR A 1134 28.27 -45.31 -35.86
C THR A 1134 28.84 -45.79 -37.20
N LYS A 1135 28.01 -45.92 -38.24
CA LYS A 1135 28.48 -46.18 -39.62
C LYS A 1135 29.20 -44.99 -40.26
N GLN A 1136 28.93 -43.77 -39.79
CA GLN A 1136 29.55 -42.53 -40.27
C GLN A 1136 30.82 -42.15 -39.49
N GLU A 1137 31.05 -42.76 -38.31
CA GLU A 1137 32.31 -42.69 -37.55
C GLU A 1137 33.28 -43.84 -37.90
N ALA A 1138 32.78 -44.93 -38.49
CA ALA A 1138 33.59 -46.03 -39.02
C ALA A 1138 34.05 -45.82 -40.49
N ALA A 1139 33.52 -44.79 -41.16
CA ALA A 1139 33.95 -44.29 -42.47
C ALA A 1139 34.63 -42.94 -42.30
#